data_AF-A0A7Y7ACQ2-F1
#
_entry.id   AF-A0A7Y7ACQ2-F1
#
_cell.length_a   1.000
_cell.length_b   1.000
_cell.length_c   1.000
_cell.angle_alpha   90.00
_cell.angle_beta   90.00
_cell.angle_gamma   90.00
#
_symmetry.space_group_name_H-M   'P 1'
#
loop_
_entity.id
_entity.type
_entity.pdbx_description
1 polymer ?
#
loop_
_entity_poly.entity_id
_entity_poly.type
_entity_poly.pdbx_seq_one_letter_code
_entity_poly.pdbx_strand_id
1 'polypeptide(L)'
;MFKRVLLGLIFLASIAWVGYIGYGIFTATNEYSEIHVFNEADGQVIIVNRSSEVAFDAINGFAESPTYDIAQSLTPAYKTGYFSLKRPQFILVNSQNWDAKQLQGVFGEENLQVDEKKKTISINDWSGTYKNDRLYLSQKDFEKNNPALSPFIYDKKASASVLTFDPENNVSTVLDIYFKEDGKVDYITRNEDIEQGKQIRDQVLFASYVSRKVNSYHFFERDYYATLDTVFANGPMSKWLQSGFVKVDYNGTPVLICDYIGGQDPVLILNDLQQTTDSSRFTTPLTSTFPSSGKSYYVKYLDDLVVISEKEDACDLFVADYKLGNTIAQSNASKQRIFGGLPQSVSERYIADDLRISRAVYNGYLLETKFGQAAAEMEAQDESIAMMCDFNIVDFQTFDQPGKLVALGSKGEVAFFNKGKKAWAKKLESKALGSIQLIELHGGGDTYVLVNTDDAIHLWNTKGQAASGFPIKLEKPAMNEVKFYRWKDKSYFLVTDEENTTLQFDSEGRELTHFASKVRPERQIDVWASQGRLFFGFASSTQFEMFEVAKNKTLRTFDIPENSQSLKTPNQLFHYGVSNGKLYQVNQKGTKTNFESYAEGQLLPINRLSKNPVLIVRSRNTLHFVNQKGIEISKLRMPFNEIEEVAHFSLNSGKTVISVIDGLENNVYLYNTAGSQLYNRSFEGKTKVNVSATGNGLMITTVVDNYVIQYFEN
;
A
#
# COMPACT_ATOMS: atom_id res chain seq x y z
N MET A 1 -90.54 3.11 -32.19
CA MET A 1 -90.29 1.80 -31.56
C MET A 1 -88.99 1.15 -32.03
N PHE A 2 -88.72 1.04 -33.33
CA PHE A 2 -87.55 0.35 -33.89
C PHE A 2 -86.19 0.76 -33.29
N LYS A 3 -85.94 2.06 -33.08
CA LYS A 3 -84.68 2.57 -32.49
C LYS A 3 -84.45 2.11 -31.04
N ARG A 4 -85.51 1.92 -30.24
CA ARG A 4 -85.39 1.45 -28.84
C ARG A 4 -85.12 -0.05 -28.75
N VAL A 5 -85.71 -0.83 -29.67
CA VAL A 5 -85.46 -2.28 -29.79
C VAL A 5 -84.03 -2.53 -30.30
N LEU A 6 -83.56 -1.76 -31.28
CA LEU A 6 -82.20 -1.85 -31.79
C LEU A 6 -81.16 -1.52 -30.70
N LEU A 7 -81.39 -0.47 -29.90
CA LEU A 7 -80.49 -0.12 -28.80
C LEU A 7 -80.44 -1.22 -27.72
N GLY A 8 -81.59 -1.82 -27.41
CA GLY A 8 -81.68 -2.96 -26.48
C GLY A 8 -80.94 -4.19 -27.00
N LEU A 9 -81.03 -4.48 -28.30
CA LEU A 9 -80.28 -5.58 -28.94
C LEU A 9 -78.77 -5.32 -28.94
N ILE A 10 -78.33 -4.10 -29.22
CA ILE A 10 -76.90 -3.73 -29.17
C ILE A 10 -76.38 -3.85 -27.73
N PHE A 11 -77.15 -3.40 -26.73
CA PHE A 11 -76.76 -3.52 -25.33
C PHE A 11 -76.65 -4.97 -24.87
N LEU A 12 -77.61 -5.83 -25.26
CA LEU A 12 -77.55 -7.27 -24.99
C LEU A 12 -76.38 -7.94 -25.71
N ALA A 13 -76.10 -7.56 -26.97
CA ALA A 13 -74.95 -8.06 -27.70
C ALA A 13 -73.62 -7.64 -27.06
N SER A 14 -73.52 -6.42 -26.52
CA SER A 14 -72.34 -5.95 -25.78
C SER A 14 -72.17 -6.69 -24.45
N ILE A 15 -73.25 -6.95 -23.70
CA ILE A 15 -73.18 -7.75 -22.46
C ILE A 15 -72.78 -9.19 -22.77
N ALA A 16 -73.37 -9.80 -23.82
CA ALA A 16 -73.00 -11.13 -24.26
C ALA A 16 -71.53 -11.20 -24.73
N TRP A 17 -71.04 -10.15 -25.39
CA TRP A 17 -69.63 -10.05 -25.81
C TRP A 17 -68.67 -9.91 -24.62
N VAL A 18 -69.00 -9.06 -23.64
CA VAL A 18 -68.22 -8.92 -22.40
C VAL A 18 -68.25 -10.20 -21.58
N GLY A 19 -69.41 -10.87 -21.51
CA GLY A 19 -69.56 -12.17 -20.87
C GLY A 19 -68.78 -13.28 -21.58
N TYR A 20 -68.75 -13.27 -22.91
CA TYR A 20 -67.95 -14.20 -23.72
C TYR A 20 -66.44 -13.98 -23.55
N ILE A 21 -65.99 -12.72 -23.54
CA ILE A 21 -64.58 -12.38 -23.22
C ILE A 21 -64.24 -12.77 -21.78
N GLY A 22 -65.12 -12.48 -20.82
CA GLY A 22 -64.94 -12.85 -19.41
C GLY A 22 -64.90 -14.36 -19.21
N TYR A 23 -65.75 -15.12 -19.91
CA TYR A 23 -65.74 -16.58 -19.91
C TYR A 23 -64.45 -17.12 -20.54
N GLY A 24 -64.02 -16.57 -21.67
CA GLY A 24 -62.74 -16.92 -22.30
C GLY A 24 -61.52 -16.68 -21.41
N ILE A 25 -61.54 -15.66 -20.55
CA ILE A 25 -60.51 -15.40 -19.54
C ILE A 25 -60.59 -16.41 -18.37
N PHE A 26 -61.79 -16.81 -17.96
CA PHE A 26 -61.99 -17.77 -16.86
C PHE A 26 -61.75 -19.24 -17.25
N THR A 27 -61.96 -19.62 -18.50
CA THR A 27 -61.81 -21.02 -18.96
C THR A 27 -60.50 -21.29 -19.70
N ALA A 28 -59.68 -20.28 -19.95
CA ALA A 28 -58.36 -20.47 -20.56
C ALA A 28 -57.36 -20.97 -19.51
N THR A 29 -57.49 -22.22 -19.08
CA THR A 29 -56.31 -22.93 -18.54
C THR A 29 -55.36 -23.14 -19.72
N ASN A 30 -54.25 -22.41 -19.68
CA ASN A 30 -53.16 -22.64 -20.61
C ASN A 30 -52.40 -23.85 -20.07
N GLU A 31 -52.59 -25.00 -20.71
CA GLU A 31 -52.11 -26.32 -20.28
C GLU A 31 -50.59 -26.44 -20.11
N TYR A 32 -49.83 -25.42 -20.51
CA TYR A 32 -48.38 -25.31 -20.45
C TYR A 32 -47.94 -23.99 -19.80
N SER A 33 -48.47 -23.68 -18.62
CA SER A 33 -47.95 -22.58 -17.79
C SER A 33 -46.79 -23.06 -16.92
N GLU A 34 -45.95 -22.13 -16.47
CA GLU A 34 -44.72 -22.36 -15.71
C GLU A 34 -44.93 -23.26 -14.47
N ILE A 35 -46.03 -23.09 -13.75
CA ILE A 35 -46.40 -23.88 -12.56
C ILE A 35 -46.80 -25.34 -12.86
N HIS A 36 -47.11 -25.66 -14.12
CA HIS A 36 -47.43 -27.02 -14.57
C HIS A 36 -46.22 -27.71 -15.21
N VAL A 37 -45.22 -26.94 -15.65
CA VAL A 37 -44.09 -27.44 -16.44
C VAL A 37 -42.85 -27.66 -15.58
N PHE A 38 -42.52 -26.70 -14.72
CA PHE A 38 -41.27 -26.72 -13.98
C PHE A 38 -41.44 -27.23 -12.55
N ASN A 39 -40.44 -27.94 -12.04
CA ASN A 39 -40.42 -28.59 -10.73
C ASN A 39 -38.98 -28.94 -10.29
N GLU A 40 -38.82 -29.69 -9.21
CA GLU A 40 -37.51 -30.13 -8.66
C GLU A 40 -36.60 -30.82 -9.68
N ALA A 41 -37.16 -31.53 -10.66
CA ALA A 41 -36.37 -32.20 -11.69
C ALA A 41 -35.60 -31.21 -12.60
N ASP A 42 -36.04 -29.95 -12.70
CA ASP A 42 -35.28 -28.89 -13.36
C ASP A 42 -34.11 -28.39 -12.50
N GLY A 43 -34.16 -28.61 -11.18
CA GLY A 43 -33.26 -28.08 -10.16
C GLY A 43 -33.40 -26.57 -9.99
N GLN A 44 -33.17 -25.83 -11.08
CA GLN A 44 -33.34 -24.39 -11.17
C GLN A 44 -34.04 -23.99 -12.47
N VAL A 45 -34.76 -22.87 -12.41
CA VAL A 45 -35.37 -22.23 -13.59
C VAL A 45 -34.92 -20.78 -13.67
N ILE A 46 -34.45 -20.40 -14.84
CA ILE A 46 -34.10 -19.03 -15.16
C ILE A 46 -35.28 -18.35 -15.84
N ILE A 47 -35.70 -17.22 -15.29
CA ILE A 47 -36.77 -16.38 -15.79
C ILE A 47 -36.15 -15.12 -16.36
N VAL A 48 -36.18 -14.95 -17.67
CA VAL A 48 -35.62 -13.78 -18.37
C VAL A 48 -36.74 -12.81 -18.68
N ASN A 49 -36.78 -11.64 -18.03
CA ASN A 49 -37.80 -10.61 -18.29
C ASN A 49 -37.32 -9.56 -19.29
N ARG A 50 -36.00 -9.38 -19.45
CA ARG A 50 -35.40 -8.37 -20.34
C ARG A 50 -34.20 -8.94 -21.06
N SER A 51 -34.46 -9.79 -22.04
CA SER A 51 -33.44 -10.55 -22.77
C SER A 51 -32.34 -9.69 -23.41
N SER A 52 -32.64 -8.45 -23.79
CA SER A 52 -31.64 -7.51 -24.32
C SER A 52 -30.60 -7.03 -23.29
N GLU A 53 -30.89 -7.14 -21.99
CA GLU A 53 -29.98 -6.76 -20.91
C GLU A 53 -29.14 -7.94 -20.40
N VAL A 54 -29.55 -9.18 -20.67
CA VAL A 54 -29.00 -10.37 -20.00
C VAL A 54 -27.73 -10.86 -20.67
N ALA A 55 -26.65 -10.92 -19.90
CA ALA A 55 -25.44 -11.68 -20.23
C ALA A 55 -25.59 -13.10 -19.65
N PHE A 56 -25.99 -14.06 -20.49
CA PHE A 56 -26.31 -15.43 -20.07
C PHE A 56 -25.11 -16.20 -19.49
N ASP A 57 -23.91 -15.89 -19.96
CA ASP A 57 -22.63 -16.41 -19.48
C ASP A 57 -22.30 -15.97 -18.05
N ALA A 58 -22.85 -14.84 -17.60
CA ALA A 58 -22.68 -14.34 -16.24
C ALA A 58 -23.63 -14.98 -15.21
N ILE A 59 -24.59 -15.80 -15.65
CA ILE A 59 -25.49 -16.55 -14.75
C ILE A 59 -24.83 -17.89 -14.40
N ASN A 60 -24.51 -18.04 -13.11
CA ASN A 60 -23.78 -19.21 -12.62
C ASN A 60 -24.50 -20.52 -12.96
N GLY A 61 -23.76 -21.48 -13.53
CA GLY A 61 -24.26 -22.80 -13.93
C GLY A 61 -25.09 -22.83 -15.22
N PHE A 62 -25.49 -21.69 -15.80
CA PHE A 62 -26.36 -21.72 -16.98
C PHE A 62 -25.67 -22.19 -18.24
N ALA A 63 -24.37 -21.95 -18.39
CA ALA A 63 -23.58 -22.40 -19.54
C ALA A 63 -23.60 -23.93 -19.73
N GLU A 64 -23.85 -24.70 -18.67
CA GLU A 64 -23.94 -26.16 -18.70
C GLU A 64 -25.38 -26.66 -19.00
N SER A 65 -26.34 -25.75 -19.10
CA SER A 65 -27.74 -26.09 -19.32
C SER A 65 -27.99 -26.58 -20.75
N PRO A 66 -28.86 -27.59 -20.96
CA PRO A 66 -29.30 -27.97 -22.30
C PRO A 66 -30.14 -26.87 -22.98
N THR A 67 -30.56 -25.82 -22.25
CA THR A 67 -31.30 -24.70 -22.82
C THR A 67 -30.41 -23.47 -23.10
N TYR A 68 -29.11 -23.54 -22.83
CA TYR A 68 -28.19 -22.41 -22.97
C TYR A 68 -28.10 -21.90 -24.41
N ASP A 69 -27.75 -22.78 -25.35
CA ASP A 69 -27.55 -22.42 -26.76
C ASP A 69 -28.81 -21.82 -27.37
N ILE A 70 -29.97 -22.44 -27.09
CA ILE A 70 -31.24 -21.93 -27.59
C ILE A 70 -31.52 -20.56 -26.98
N ALA A 71 -31.37 -20.37 -25.66
CA ALA A 71 -31.62 -19.10 -24.99
C ALA A 71 -30.77 -17.94 -25.55
N GLN A 72 -29.49 -18.20 -25.88
CA GLN A 72 -28.61 -17.21 -26.50
C GLN A 72 -28.99 -16.87 -27.95
N SER A 73 -29.49 -17.86 -28.70
CA SER A 73 -29.85 -17.67 -30.12
C SER A 73 -31.17 -16.91 -30.32
N LEU A 74 -32.01 -16.78 -29.30
CA LEU A 74 -33.31 -16.11 -29.41
C LEU A 74 -33.17 -14.60 -29.60
N THR A 75 -33.89 -14.08 -30.58
CA THR A 75 -34.09 -12.63 -30.73
C THR A 75 -34.92 -12.10 -29.54
N PRO A 76 -34.65 -10.88 -29.01
CA PRO A 76 -35.35 -10.32 -27.84
C PRO A 76 -36.78 -9.84 -28.16
N ALA A 77 -37.55 -10.61 -28.93
CA ALA A 77 -38.92 -10.32 -29.35
C ALA A 77 -40.00 -11.04 -28.50
N TYR A 78 -39.62 -11.55 -27.32
CA TYR A 78 -40.52 -12.13 -26.33
C TYR A 78 -40.53 -11.30 -25.04
N LYS A 79 -41.59 -11.43 -24.23
CA LYS A 79 -41.75 -10.67 -22.97
C LYS A 79 -41.04 -11.35 -21.80
N THR A 80 -41.26 -12.64 -21.61
CA THR A 80 -40.63 -13.41 -20.53
C THR A 80 -40.27 -14.80 -21.01
N GLY A 81 -39.04 -15.25 -20.78
CA GLY A 81 -38.59 -16.61 -21.07
C GLY A 81 -38.36 -17.39 -19.78
N TYR A 82 -38.75 -18.65 -19.73
CA TYR A 82 -38.51 -19.57 -18.62
C TYR A 82 -37.67 -20.73 -19.14
N PHE A 83 -36.43 -20.86 -18.68
CA PHE A 83 -35.46 -21.84 -19.16
C PHE A 83 -35.07 -22.77 -18.02
N SER A 84 -35.22 -24.07 -18.24
CA SER A 84 -34.82 -25.07 -17.25
C SER A 84 -33.31 -25.27 -17.26
N LEU A 85 -32.70 -25.37 -16.07
CA LEU A 85 -31.27 -25.59 -15.95
C LEU A 85 -30.87 -27.03 -16.29
N LYS A 86 -31.70 -28.04 -15.98
CA LYS A 86 -31.36 -29.47 -16.15
C LYS A 86 -32.10 -30.18 -17.28
N ARG A 87 -33.40 -29.89 -17.46
CA ARG A 87 -34.25 -30.51 -18.49
C ARG A 87 -34.21 -29.68 -19.79
N PRO A 88 -34.19 -30.32 -20.97
CA PRO A 88 -34.21 -29.63 -22.26
C PRO A 88 -35.64 -29.15 -22.59
N GLN A 89 -36.12 -28.16 -21.85
CA GLN A 89 -37.45 -27.57 -22.01
C GLN A 89 -37.45 -26.09 -21.61
N PHE A 90 -38.29 -25.29 -22.27
CA PHE A 90 -38.47 -23.88 -21.95
C PHE A 90 -39.86 -23.37 -22.35
N ILE A 91 -40.25 -22.23 -21.79
CA ILE A 91 -41.48 -21.50 -22.12
C ILE A 91 -41.13 -20.07 -22.52
N LEU A 92 -41.70 -19.59 -23.62
CA LEU A 92 -41.69 -18.16 -23.96
C LEU A 92 -43.09 -17.56 -23.82
N VAL A 93 -43.16 -16.41 -23.15
CA VAL A 93 -44.36 -15.62 -22.96
C VAL A 93 -44.24 -14.34 -23.77
N ASN A 94 -45.26 -14.01 -24.53
CA ASN A 94 -45.33 -12.79 -25.34
C ASN A 94 -46.31 -11.77 -24.74
N SER A 95 -46.21 -10.51 -25.16
CA SER A 95 -47.17 -9.46 -24.78
C SER A 95 -48.51 -9.59 -25.52
N GLN A 96 -48.54 -10.34 -26.62
CA GLN A 96 -49.71 -10.64 -27.44
C GLN A 96 -49.77 -12.14 -27.69
N ASN A 97 -50.88 -12.62 -28.27
CA ASN A 97 -50.99 -14.03 -28.66
C ASN A 97 -49.99 -14.37 -29.76
N TRP A 98 -49.32 -15.52 -29.64
CA TRP A 98 -48.39 -16.07 -30.63
C TRP A 98 -49.07 -16.34 -31.98
N ASP A 99 -48.42 -15.90 -33.05
CA ASP A 99 -48.72 -16.23 -34.44
C ASP A 99 -47.43 -16.60 -35.22
N ALA A 100 -47.56 -17.09 -36.45
CA ALA A 100 -46.41 -17.53 -37.24
C ALA A 100 -45.37 -16.41 -37.48
N LYS A 101 -45.82 -15.16 -37.65
CA LYS A 101 -44.92 -14.01 -37.90
C LYS A 101 -44.11 -13.67 -36.65
N GLN A 102 -44.74 -13.70 -35.48
CA GLN A 102 -44.06 -13.49 -34.20
C GLN A 102 -43.06 -14.61 -33.91
N LEU A 103 -43.41 -15.86 -34.22
CA LEU A 103 -42.50 -17.00 -34.07
C LEU A 103 -41.26 -16.86 -34.99
N GLN A 104 -41.46 -16.48 -36.26
CA GLN A 104 -40.36 -16.16 -37.17
C GLN A 104 -39.48 -15.02 -36.64
N GLY A 105 -40.08 -13.99 -36.03
CA GLY A 105 -39.34 -12.86 -35.44
C GLY A 105 -38.47 -13.24 -34.23
N VAL A 106 -38.76 -14.34 -33.54
CA VAL A 106 -37.98 -14.82 -32.40
C VAL A 106 -36.88 -15.79 -32.82
N PHE A 107 -37.22 -16.75 -33.69
CA PHE A 107 -36.36 -17.89 -34.03
C PHE A 107 -35.63 -17.75 -35.39
N GLY A 108 -36.01 -16.79 -36.22
CA GLY A 108 -35.57 -16.72 -37.63
C GLY A 108 -36.35 -17.66 -38.55
N GLU A 109 -36.03 -17.64 -39.85
CA GLU A 109 -36.71 -18.47 -40.86
C GLU A 109 -36.07 -19.85 -41.06
N GLU A 110 -34.81 -20.02 -40.67
CA GLU A 110 -34.05 -21.24 -40.94
C GLU A 110 -34.52 -22.40 -40.03
N ASN A 111 -34.88 -23.54 -40.63
CA ASN A 111 -35.34 -24.77 -39.97
C ASN A 111 -36.61 -24.64 -39.09
N LEU A 112 -37.33 -23.51 -39.15
CA LEU A 112 -38.59 -23.29 -38.43
C LEU A 112 -39.79 -23.86 -39.21
N GLN A 113 -40.57 -24.72 -38.56
CA GLN A 113 -41.85 -25.22 -39.10
C GLN A 113 -42.99 -24.89 -38.13
N VAL A 114 -44.05 -24.27 -38.64
CA VAL A 114 -45.23 -23.87 -37.84
C VAL A 114 -46.50 -24.44 -38.47
N ASP A 115 -47.28 -25.21 -37.70
CA ASP A 115 -48.64 -25.64 -38.07
C ASP A 115 -49.65 -24.77 -37.32
N GLU A 116 -50.24 -23.80 -38.03
CA GLU A 116 -51.20 -22.87 -37.44
C GLU A 116 -52.52 -23.51 -37.00
N LYS A 117 -52.90 -24.64 -37.60
CA LYS A 117 -54.16 -25.33 -37.30
C LYS A 117 -54.02 -26.17 -36.04
N LYS A 118 -52.91 -26.90 -35.92
CA LYS A 118 -52.61 -27.72 -34.75
C LYS A 118 -51.95 -26.92 -33.63
N LYS A 119 -51.55 -25.67 -33.90
CA LYS A 119 -50.83 -24.81 -32.97
C LYS A 119 -49.53 -25.43 -32.47
N THR A 120 -48.82 -26.10 -33.38
CA THR A 120 -47.53 -26.76 -33.11
C THR A 120 -46.39 -26.07 -33.84
N ILE A 121 -45.20 -26.22 -33.30
CA ILE A 121 -43.95 -25.66 -33.82
C ILE A 121 -42.84 -26.70 -33.70
N SER A 122 -41.94 -26.73 -34.67
CA SER A 122 -40.65 -27.42 -34.56
C SER A 122 -39.53 -26.55 -35.11
N ILE A 123 -38.38 -26.61 -34.43
CA ILE A 123 -37.14 -25.95 -34.84
C ILE A 123 -35.96 -26.83 -34.44
N ASN A 124 -35.20 -27.29 -35.43
CA ASN A 124 -34.15 -28.30 -35.23
C ASN A 124 -34.70 -29.50 -34.43
N ASP A 125 -34.08 -29.82 -33.29
CA ASP A 125 -34.48 -30.92 -32.40
C ASP A 125 -35.53 -30.52 -31.35
N TRP A 126 -35.98 -29.25 -31.36
CA TRP A 126 -37.01 -28.74 -30.46
C TRP A 126 -38.39 -28.85 -31.11
N SER A 127 -39.37 -29.31 -30.36
CA SER A 127 -40.76 -29.31 -30.78
C SER A 127 -41.69 -28.91 -29.65
N GLY A 128 -42.87 -28.42 -29.99
CA GLY A 128 -43.82 -28.02 -28.98
C GLY A 128 -45.07 -27.37 -29.51
N THR A 129 -45.75 -26.63 -28.62
CA THR A 129 -47.07 -26.05 -28.89
C THR A 129 -47.16 -24.63 -28.38
N TYR A 130 -48.01 -23.81 -29.01
CA TYR A 130 -48.29 -22.46 -28.56
C TYR A 130 -49.78 -22.22 -28.42
N LYS A 131 -50.18 -21.51 -27.38
CA LYS A 131 -51.58 -21.15 -27.13
C LYS A 131 -51.61 -19.80 -26.44
N ASN A 132 -52.43 -18.90 -26.98
CA ASN A 132 -52.49 -17.51 -26.55
C ASN A 132 -51.09 -16.90 -26.49
N ASP A 133 -50.70 -16.31 -25.37
CA ASP A 133 -49.43 -15.65 -25.11
C ASP A 133 -48.28 -16.60 -24.74
N ARG A 134 -48.50 -17.92 -24.67
CA ARG A 134 -47.48 -18.88 -24.22
C ARG A 134 -47.09 -19.85 -25.33
N LEU A 135 -45.79 -20.09 -25.40
CA LEU A 135 -45.14 -21.05 -26.28
C LEU A 135 -44.30 -21.99 -25.41
N TYR A 136 -44.53 -23.29 -25.53
CA TYR A 136 -43.76 -24.34 -24.86
C TYR A 136 -42.98 -25.14 -25.89
N LEU A 137 -41.69 -25.41 -25.62
CA LEU A 137 -40.82 -26.25 -26.44
C LEU A 137 -40.02 -27.21 -25.56
N SER A 138 -39.80 -28.44 -26.06
CA SER A 138 -38.90 -29.42 -25.47
C SER A 138 -38.27 -30.34 -26.51
N GLN A 139 -37.22 -31.03 -26.09
CA GLN A 139 -36.60 -32.12 -26.87
C GLN A 139 -37.08 -33.51 -26.41
N LYS A 140 -37.80 -33.58 -25.28
CA LYS A 140 -38.31 -34.81 -24.68
C LYS A 140 -39.69 -34.58 -24.11
N ASP A 141 -40.46 -35.66 -24.02
CA ASP A 141 -41.74 -35.66 -23.31
C ASP A 141 -41.51 -35.44 -21.82
N PHE A 142 -42.45 -34.74 -21.19
CA PHE A 142 -42.47 -34.51 -19.75
C PHE A 142 -43.89 -34.67 -19.21
N GLU A 143 -43.99 -34.98 -17.92
CA GLU A 143 -45.26 -35.04 -17.21
C GLU A 143 -45.55 -33.70 -16.52
N LYS A 144 -46.79 -33.23 -16.65
CA LYS A 144 -47.25 -31.99 -16.02
C LYS A 144 -47.44 -32.19 -14.52
N ASN A 145 -47.15 -31.15 -13.75
CA ASN A 145 -47.46 -31.13 -12.32
C ASN A 145 -48.99 -31.19 -12.13
N ASN A 146 -49.46 -32.15 -11.32
CA ASN A 146 -50.85 -32.28 -10.92
C ASN A 146 -50.94 -32.64 -9.43
N PRO A 147 -51.36 -31.70 -8.54
CA PRO A 147 -51.84 -30.35 -8.83
C PRO A 147 -50.74 -29.40 -9.33
N ALA A 148 -51.15 -28.25 -9.88
CA ALA A 148 -50.22 -27.19 -10.25
C ALA A 148 -49.46 -26.65 -9.03
N LEU A 149 -48.21 -26.23 -9.23
CA LEU A 149 -47.44 -25.58 -8.16
C LEU A 149 -47.98 -24.19 -7.82
N SER A 150 -47.57 -23.68 -6.66
CA SER A 150 -47.81 -22.29 -6.27
C SER A 150 -47.20 -21.30 -7.28
N PRO A 151 -47.84 -20.15 -7.55
CA PRO A 151 -47.31 -19.14 -8.45
C PRO A 151 -45.89 -18.70 -8.04
N PHE A 152 -44.99 -18.64 -9.01
CA PHE A 152 -43.62 -18.21 -8.77
C PHE A 152 -43.56 -16.72 -8.38
N ILE A 153 -42.92 -16.43 -7.25
CA ILE A 153 -42.79 -15.06 -6.71
C ILE A 153 -41.37 -14.54 -6.96
N TYR A 154 -41.20 -13.80 -8.06
CA TYR A 154 -39.93 -13.17 -8.46
C TYR A 154 -40.11 -11.68 -8.78
N ASP A 155 -39.02 -10.90 -8.84
CA ASP A 155 -39.13 -9.50 -9.23
C ASP A 155 -39.21 -9.37 -10.76
N LYS A 156 -40.40 -9.00 -11.24
CA LYS A 156 -40.65 -8.81 -12.68
C LYS A 156 -39.88 -7.63 -13.30
N LYS A 157 -39.26 -6.77 -12.47
CA LYS A 157 -38.40 -5.67 -12.94
C LYS A 157 -36.95 -6.11 -13.14
N ALA A 158 -36.53 -7.23 -12.56
CA ALA A 158 -35.19 -7.78 -12.74
C ALA A 158 -34.97 -8.17 -14.21
N SER A 159 -33.73 -8.06 -14.68
CA SER A 159 -33.36 -8.48 -16.04
C SER A 159 -33.58 -9.99 -16.19
N ALA A 160 -33.15 -10.75 -15.18
CA ALA A 160 -33.46 -12.17 -15.01
C ALA A 160 -33.70 -12.53 -13.53
N SER A 161 -34.34 -13.66 -13.26
CA SER A 161 -34.46 -14.27 -11.94
C SER A 161 -34.14 -15.76 -12.01
N VAL A 162 -33.52 -16.33 -10.98
CA VAL A 162 -33.26 -17.77 -10.86
C VAL A 162 -34.04 -18.30 -9.67
N LEU A 163 -34.88 -19.29 -9.91
CA LEU A 163 -35.61 -20.01 -8.87
C LEU A 163 -34.94 -21.35 -8.62
N THR A 164 -34.71 -21.67 -7.35
CA THR A 164 -34.22 -22.99 -6.92
C THR A 164 -35.35 -23.75 -6.24
N PHE A 165 -35.54 -25.01 -6.65
CA PHE A 165 -36.53 -25.90 -6.04
C PHE A 165 -35.89 -26.76 -4.95
N ASP A 166 -36.65 -27.02 -3.88
CA ASP A 166 -36.34 -28.06 -2.90
C ASP A 166 -36.90 -29.43 -3.34
N PRO A 167 -36.54 -30.53 -2.65
CA PRO A 167 -37.07 -31.88 -2.92
C PRO A 167 -38.59 -32.02 -2.83
N GLU A 168 -39.30 -31.04 -2.25
CA GLU A 168 -40.76 -31.02 -2.10
C GLU A 168 -41.46 -30.17 -3.18
N ASN A 169 -40.70 -29.64 -4.16
CA ASN A 169 -41.12 -28.72 -5.22
C ASN A 169 -41.51 -27.31 -4.75
N ASN A 170 -41.14 -26.92 -3.53
CA ASN A 170 -41.25 -25.52 -3.12
C ASN A 170 -40.03 -24.73 -3.64
N VAL A 171 -40.23 -23.44 -3.85
CA VAL A 171 -39.14 -22.54 -4.21
C VAL A 171 -38.42 -22.15 -2.92
N SER A 172 -37.23 -22.71 -2.71
CA SER A 172 -36.41 -22.47 -1.52
C SER A 172 -35.55 -21.21 -1.61
N THR A 173 -35.20 -20.78 -2.82
CA THR A 173 -34.40 -19.58 -3.05
C THR A 173 -34.80 -18.88 -4.33
N VAL A 174 -34.86 -17.54 -4.26
CA VAL A 174 -35.05 -16.69 -5.44
C VAL A 174 -33.88 -15.72 -5.55
N LEU A 175 -33.18 -15.74 -6.69
CA LEU A 175 -32.12 -14.81 -7.02
C LEU A 175 -32.59 -13.89 -8.14
N ASP A 176 -32.82 -12.61 -7.87
CA ASP A 176 -33.10 -11.61 -8.88
C ASP A 176 -31.80 -10.94 -9.36
N ILE A 177 -31.62 -10.81 -10.67
CA ILE A 177 -30.38 -10.33 -11.32
C ILE A 177 -30.70 -9.09 -12.16
N TYR A 178 -29.93 -8.02 -11.92
CA TYR A 178 -30.03 -6.75 -12.62
C TYR A 178 -28.71 -6.46 -13.34
N PHE A 179 -28.72 -6.62 -14.65
CA PHE A 179 -27.61 -6.21 -15.50
C PHE A 179 -27.72 -4.70 -15.76
N LYS A 180 -26.66 -3.95 -15.48
CA LYS A 180 -26.62 -2.49 -15.64
C LYS A 180 -25.55 -2.10 -16.66
N GLU A 181 -25.65 -0.86 -17.13
CA GLU A 181 -24.60 -0.20 -17.90
C GLU A 181 -23.27 -0.20 -17.11
N ASP A 182 -22.13 -0.13 -17.80
CA ASP A 182 -20.77 -0.16 -17.24
C ASP A 182 -20.29 -1.48 -16.59
N GLY A 183 -20.93 -2.62 -16.91
CA GLY A 183 -20.48 -3.95 -16.45
C GLY A 183 -20.81 -4.27 -14.99
N LYS A 184 -21.68 -3.47 -14.36
CA LYS A 184 -22.21 -3.70 -13.02
C LYS A 184 -23.36 -4.70 -13.05
N VAL A 185 -23.34 -5.67 -12.15
CA VAL A 185 -24.44 -6.62 -11.95
C VAL A 185 -24.85 -6.62 -10.47
N ASP A 186 -26.13 -6.39 -10.21
CA ASP A 186 -26.69 -6.50 -8.86
C ASP A 186 -27.51 -7.79 -8.76
N TYR A 187 -27.28 -8.54 -7.69
CA TYR A 187 -27.90 -9.80 -7.34
C TYR A 187 -28.66 -9.62 -6.04
N ILE A 188 -29.93 -10.03 -6.01
CA ILE A 188 -30.78 -9.96 -4.83
C ILE A 188 -31.28 -11.37 -4.52
N THR A 189 -30.69 -12.00 -3.52
CA THR A 189 -31.08 -13.33 -3.08
C THR A 189 -32.07 -13.24 -1.92
N ARG A 190 -33.18 -13.97 -2.05
CA ARG A 190 -34.18 -14.20 -1.01
C ARG A 190 -34.13 -15.65 -0.57
N ASN A 191 -33.86 -15.87 0.71
CA ASN A 191 -33.86 -17.18 1.36
C ASN A 191 -34.20 -16.99 2.85
N GLU A 192 -35.06 -17.84 3.40
CA GLU A 192 -35.52 -17.80 4.80
C GLU A 192 -34.40 -18.10 5.81
N ASP A 193 -33.34 -18.79 5.39
CA ASP A 193 -32.18 -19.17 6.20
C ASP A 193 -31.11 -18.06 6.30
N ILE A 194 -31.33 -16.89 5.69
CA ILE A 194 -30.35 -15.79 5.75
C ILE A 194 -30.38 -15.16 7.15
N GLU A 195 -29.41 -15.56 7.97
CA GLU A 195 -29.17 -14.96 9.28
C GLU A 195 -28.74 -13.49 9.16
N GLN A 196 -29.25 -12.66 10.07
CA GLN A 196 -29.11 -11.20 9.99
C GLN A 196 -27.73 -10.71 10.46
N GLY A 197 -26.98 -10.08 9.55
CA GLY A 197 -25.82 -9.25 9.87
C GLY A 197 -26.14 -7.77 9.99
N LYS A 198 -25.17 -6.97 10.42
CA LYS A 198 -25.26 -5.50 10.37
C LYS A 198 -24.68 -4.98 9.06
N GLN A 199 -25.07 -3.76 8.70
CA GLN A 199 -24.46 -3.05 7.58
C GLN A 199 -23.51 -2.00 8.14
N ILE A 200 -22.23 -2.12 7.79
CA ILE A 200 -21.15 -1.29 8.30
C ILE A 200 -20.61 -0.43 7.16
N ARG A 201 -20.30 0.83 7.47
CA ARG A 201 -19.58 1.74 6.57
C ARG A 201 -18.08 1.51 6.73
N ASP A 202 -17.61 0.41 6.19
CA ASP A 202 -16.22 -0.08 6.30
C ASP A 202 -15.20 0.97 5.86
N GLN A 203 -15.49 1.75 4.83
CA GLN A 203 -14.66 2.87 4.40
C GLN A 203 -14.39 3.88 5.54
N VAL A 204 -15.40 4.21 6.35
CA VAL A 204 -15.26 5.21 7.43
C VAL A 204 -14.39 4.66 8.54
N LEU A 205 -14.50 3.36 8.82
CA LEU A 205 -13.77 2.70 9.90
C LEU A 205 -12.32 2.40 9.54
N PHE A 206 -12.06 1.92 8.32
CA PHE A 206 -10.76 1.32 7.98
C PHE A 206 -9.95 2.11 6.97
N ALA A 207 -10.53 2.96 6.13
CA ALA A 207 -9.77 3.60 5.05
C ALA A 207 -8.63 4.49 5.56
N SER A 208 -8.80 5.12 6.72
CA SER A 208 -7.78 5.97 7.35
C SER A 208 -6.60 5.20 7.93
N TYR A 209 -6.73 3.89 8.09
CA TYR A 209 -5.76 3.03 8.77
C TYR A 209 -5.11 2.01 7.83
N VAL A 210 -5.87 1.49 6.87
CA VAL A 210 -5.40 0.48 5.93
C VAL A 210 -4.46 1.11 4.91
N SER A 211 -3.28 0.52 4.74
CA SER A 211 -2.28 0.97 3.76
C SER A 211 -2.86 1.01 2.34
N ARG A 212 -2.49 2.04 1.56
CA ARG A 212 -2.85 2.13 0.14
C ARG A 212 -2.11 1.11 -0.73
N LYS A 213 -1.04 0.48 -0.22
CA LYS A 213 -0.17 -0.48 -0.94
C LYS A 213 -0.71 -1.91 -0.95
N VAL A 214 -1.88 -2.15 -0.36
CA VAL A 214 -2.49 -3.48 -0.31
C VAL A 214 -2.96 -3.92 -1.69
N ASN A 215 -2.69 -5.18 -2.05
CA ASN A 215 -3.15 -5.77 -3.31
C ASN A 215 -4.64 -6.07 -3.24
N SER A 216 -5.10 -6.61 -2.10
CA SER A 216 -6.51 -6.95 -1.87
C SER A 216 -7.09 -6.26 -0.64
N TYR A 217 -8.42 -6.16 -0.61
CA TYR A 217 -9.18 -5.65 0.53
C TYR A 217 -10.41 -6.54 0.75
N HIS A 218 -10.48 -7.21 1.90
CA HIS A 218 -11.59 -8.09 2.27
C HIS A 218 -12.15 -7.71 3.63
N PHE A 219 -13.20 -6.90 3.64
CA PHE A 219 -13.92 -6.55 4.87
C PHE A 219 -15.00 -7.58 5.20
N PHE A 220 -15.12 -7.89 6.49
CA PHE A 220 -16.19 -8.68 7.08
C PHE A 220 -16.80 -7.97 8.29
N GLU A 221 -18.12 -7.86 8.30
CA GLU A 221 -18.89 -7.48 9.48
C GLU A 221 -18.94 -8.65 10.47
N ARG A 222 -18.89 -8.34 11.76
CA ARG A 222 -18.74 -9.32 12.85
C ARG A 222 -19.87 -10.35 12.88
N ASP A 223 -21.13 -9.89 12.97
CA ASP A 223 -22.28 -10.78 13.15
C ASP A 223 -22.50 -11.63 11.89
N TYR A 224 -22.32 -11.04 10.70
CA TYR A 224 -22.34 -11.76 9.42
C TYR A 224 -21.24 -12.83 9.32
N TYR A 225 -19.99 -12.52 9.68
CA TYR A 225 -18.91 -13.50 9.58
C TYR A 225 -19.04 -14.66 10.58
N ALA A 226 -19.72 -14.44 11.72
CA ALA A 226 -20.03 -15.50 12.67
C ALA A 226 -20.95 -16.59 12.10
N THR A 227 -21.75 -16.28 11.08
CA THR A 227 -22.59 -17.28 10.39
C THR A 227 -21.79 -18.14 9.41
N LEU A 228 -20.64 -17.62 8.95
CA LEU A 228 -19.77 -18.26 7.94
C LEU A 228 -18.66 -19.10 8.57
N ASP A 229 -18.17 -18.73 9.75
CA ASP A 229 -17.00 -19.34 10.38
C ASP A 229 -17.27 -19.67 11.86
N THR A 230 -17.48 -20.95 12.15
CA THR A 230 -17.77 -21.45 13.51
C THR A 230 -16.59 -21.29 14.48
N VAL A 231 -15.35 -21.29 13.99
CA VAL A 231 -14.15 -21.07 14.83
C VAL A 231 -14.12 -19.63 15.29
N PHE A 232 -14.37 -18.70 14.37
CA PHE A 232 -14.51 -17.28 14.70
C PHE A 232 -15.70 -17.04 15.63
N ALA A 233 -16.88 -17.58 15.31
CA ALA A 233 -18.11 -17.36 16.09
C ALA A 233 -17.92 -17.69 17.58
N ASN A 234 -17.24 -18.80 17.87
CA ASN A 234 -16.95 -19.25 19.24
C ASN A 234 -15.60 -18.75 19.79
N GLY A 235 -14.78 -18.13 18.95
CA GLY A 235 -13.42 -17.70 19.24
C GLY A 235 -13.33 -16.40 20.04
N PRO A 236 -12.12 -15.96 20.39
CA PRO A 236 -11.93 -14.72 21.13
C PRO A 236 -12.16 -13.48 20.27
N MET A 237 -11.86 -13.55 18.96
CA MET A 237 -11.99 -12.40 18.07
C MET A 237 -13.44 -11.89 18.00
N SER A 238 -14.42 -12.78 17.83
CA SER A 238 -15.84 -12.39 17.80
C SER A 238 -16.31 -11.67 19.06
N LYS A 239 -15.68 -11.92 20.21
CA LYS A 239 -16.04 -11.34 21.51
C LYS A 239 -15.53 -9.93 21.69
N TRP A 240 -14.36 -9.59 21.16
CA TRP A 240 -13.82 -8.24 21.27
C TRP A 240 -14.22 -7.33 20.12
N LEU A 241 -14.54 -7.86 18.92
CA LEU A 241 -14.87 -7.03 17.76
C LEU A 241 -16.10 -6.15 18.01
N GLN A 242 -15.99 -4.87 17.65
CA GLN A 242 -17.10 -3.93 17.72
C GLN A 242 -17.94 -3.99 16.44
N SER A 243 -17.30 -3.87 15.28
CA SER A 243 -17.98 -3.82 13.97
C SER A 243 -17.51 -4.93 13.05
N GLY A 244 -16.22 -5.25 13.03
CA GLY A 244 -15.70 -6.22 12.07
C GLY A 244 -14.18 -6.14 11.88
N PHE A 245 -13.70 -6.78 10.81
CA PHE A 245 -12.29 -6.78 10.48
C PHE A 245 -12.07 -6.75 8.97
N VAL A 246 -10.88 -6.32 8.57
CA VAL A 246 -10.40 -6.34 7.19
C VAL A 246 -9.23 -7.30 7.10
N LYS A 247 -9.28 -8.22 6.14
CA LYS A 247 -8.15 -9.02 5.69
C LYS A 247 -7.58 -8.40 4.42
N VAL A 248 -6.27 -8.19 4.38
CA VAL A 248 -5.56 -7.65 3.23
C VAL A 248 -4.35 -8.50 2.89
N ASP A 249 -3.98 -8.53 1.61
CA ASP A 249 -2.65 -8.93 1.18
C ASP A 249 -1.75 -7.70 1.14
N TYR A 250 -0.72 -7.71 1.98
CA TYR A 250 0.31 -6.69 2.03
C TYR A 250 1.65 -7.28 1.62
N ASN A 251 2.09 -7.01 0.39
CA ASN A 251 3.34 -7.53 -0.19
C ASN A 251 3.47 -9.07 -0.12
N GLY A 252 2.39 -9.80 -0.41
CA GLY A 252 2.32 -11.26 -0.36
C GLY A 252 2.20 -11.83 1.05
N THR A 253 1.88 -11.00 2.06
CA THR A 253 1.69 -11.42 3.44
C THR A 253 0.28 -11.04 3.93
N PRO A 254 -0.52 -12.00 4.43
CA PRO A 254 -1.83 -11.72 5.01
C PRO A 254 -1.73 -10.87 6.27
N VAL A 255 -2.51 -9.78 6.32
CA VAL A 255 -2.65 -8.91 7.49
C VAL A 255 -4.13 -8.75 7.81
N LEU A 256 -4.49 -8.88 9.10
CA LEU A 256 -5.82 -8.54 9.60
C LEU A 256 -5.77 -7.19 10.32
N ILE A 257 -6.77 -6.36 10.11
CA ILE A 257 -6.97 -5.09 10.80
C ILE A 257 -8.36 -5.13 11.41
N CYS A 258 -8.50 -4.90 12.70
CA CYS A 258 -9.81 -4.96 13.33
C CYS A 258 -10.01 -3.92 14.42
N ASP A 259 -11.28 -3.53 14.58
CA ASP A 259 -11.73 -2.71 15.69
C ASP A 259 -12.00 -3.57 16.92
N TYR A 260 -12.11 -2.94 18.09
CA TYR A 260 -12.46 -3.65 19.31
C TYR A 260 -13.33 -2.77 20.20
N ILE A 261 -14.19 -3.42 20.99
CA ILE A 261 -15.08 -2.77 21.93
C ILE A 261 -14.23 -2.09 23.01
N GLY A 262 -14.55 -0.84 23.34
CA GLY A 262 -13.86 -0.11 24.41
C GLY A 262 -13.81 -0.91 25.72
N GLY A 263 -12.60 -1.13 26.23
CA GLY A 263 -12.33 -1.96 27.42
C GLY A 263 -12.15 -3.46 27.16
N GLN A 264 -12.31 -3.93 25.92
CA GLN A 264 -12.03 -5.31 25.48
C GLN A 264 -10.73 -5.35 24.65
N ASP A 265 -9.59 -5.15 25.31
CA ASP A 265 -8.28 -5.11 24.66
C ASP A 265 -7.88 -6.48 24.10
N PRO A 266 -7.64 -6.62 22.78
CA PRO A 266 -7.30 -7.90 22.15
C PRO A 266 -6.02 -8.54 22.72
N VAL A 267 -4.99 -7.75 23.03
CA VAL A 267 -3.71 -8.26 23.55
C VAL A 267 -3.91 -8.77 24.98
N LEU A 268 -4.66 -8.05 25.81
CA LEU A 268 -4.96 -8.49 27.17
C LEU A 268 -5.81 -9.76 27.19
N ILE A 269 -6.83 -9.85 26.34
CA ILE A 269 -7.67 -11.04 26.21
C ILE A 269 -6.85 -12.24 25.77
N LEU A 270 -5.95 -12.07 24.80
CA LEU A 270 -5.09 -13.16 24.32
C LEU A 270 -4.07 -13.58 25.36
N ASN A 271 -3.47 -12.65 26.11
CA ASN A 271 -2.56 -12.97 27.22
C ASN A 271 -3.25 -13.80 28.31
N ASP A 272 -4.48 -13.45 28.69
CA ASP A 272 -5.27 -14.22 29.67
C ASP A 272 -5.56 -15.64 29.16
N LEU A 273 -5.97 -15.79 27.90
CA LEU A 273 -6.24 -17.10 27.31
C LEU A 273 -5.00 -18.00 27.22
N GLN A 274 -3.82 -17.42 26.98
CA GLN A 274 -2.57 -18.16 26.87
C GLN A 274 -1.81 -18.29 28.20
N GLN A 275 -2.30 -17.65 29.27
CA GLN A 275 -1.63 -17.57 30.56
C GLN A 275 -0.20 -17.02 30.42
N THR A 276 -0.02 -16.02 29.53
CA THR A 276 1.24 -15.32 29.29
C THR A 276 1.19 -13.89 29.80
N THR A 277 2.35 -13.27 29.98
CA THR A 277 2.46 -11.84 30.31
C THR A 277 3.24 -11.15 29.19
N ASP A 278 2.65 -10.08 28.65
CA ASP A 278 3.32 -9.12 27.76
C ASP A 278 3.88 -9.71 26.45
N SER A 279 3.25 -10.77 25.92
CA SER A 279 3.59 -11.31 24.62
C SER A 279 2.90 -10.50 23.51
N SER A 280 3.65 -10.01 22.53
CA SER A 280 3.09 -9.55 21.25
C SER A 280 2.74 -10.70 20.31
N ARG A 281 3.00 -11.95 20.73
CA ARG A 281 2.96 -13.16 19.91
C ARG A 281 2.03 -14.20 20.51
N PHE A 282 1.11 -14.72 19.69
CA PHE A 282 0.05 -15.63 20.10
C PHE A 282 -0.13 -16.77 19.10
N THR A 283 -0.89 -17.78 19.50
CA THR A 283 -1.19 -19.01 18.72
C THR A 283 -2.67 -19.35 18.69
N THR A 284 -3.51 -18.62 19.45
CA THR A 284 -4.95 -18.88 19.55
C THR A 284 -5.64 -18.65 18.21
N PRO A 285 -6.36 -19.63 17.64
CA PRO A 285 -7.10 -19.45 16.41
C PRO A 285 -8.11 -18.29 16.49
N LEU A 286 -8.06 -17.40 15.50
CA LEU A 286 -8.98 -16.27 15.38
C LEU A 286 -10.08 -16.54 14.35
N THR A 287 -9.77 -17.33 13.32
CA THR A 287 -10.71 -17.83 12.31
C THR A 287 -10.35 -19.28 11.97
N SER A 288 -11.18 -19.96 11.17
CA SER A 288 -10.88 -21.30 10.66
C SER A 288 -9.62 -21.37 9.79
N THR A 289 -9.17 -20.22 9.26
CA THR A 289 -8.02 -20.11 8.36
C THR A 289 -6.87 -19.28 8.92
N PHE A 290 -7.01 -18.70 10.12
CA PHE A 290 -6.00 -17.82 10.72
C PHE A 290 -5.82 -18.05 12.24
N PRO A 291 -4.58 -18.25 12.72
CA PRO A 291 -3.37 -18.40 11.92
C PRO A 291 -3.39 -19.72 11.15
N SER A 292 -2.49 -19.85 10.18
CA SER A 292 -2.21 -21.12 9.51
C SER A 292 -1.89 -22.19 10.55
N SER A 293 -2.29 -23.42 10.29
CA SER A 293 -2.14 -24.53 11.24
C SER A 293 -0.72 -24.63 11.80
N GLY A 294 -0.60 -24.59 13.14
CA GLY A 294 0.67 -24.66 13.86
C GLY A 294 1.54 -23.40 13.81
N LYS A 295 1.06 -22.28 13.24
CA LYS A 295 1.75 -20.99 13.24
C LYS A 295 1.32 -20.12 14.42
N SER A 296 2.22 -19.22 14.79
CA SER A 296 1.95 -18.10 15.68
C SER A 296 1.77 -16.82 14.87
N TYR A 297 1.13 -15.82 15.46
CA TYR A 297 0.96 -14.49 14.90
C TYR A 297 1.33 -13.41 15.92
N TYR A 298 1.48 -12.20 15.43
CA TYR A 298 1.79 -11.00 16.17
C TYR A 298 0.63 -10.03 16.14
N VAL A 299 0.40 -9.32 17.24
CA VAL A 299 -0.61 -8.26 17.36
C VAL A 299 0.11 -6.96 17.71
N LYS A 300 -0.13 -5.88 16.96
CA LYS A 300 0.37 -4.53 17.26
C LYS A 300 -0.79 -3.53 17.25
N TYR A 301 -0.72 -2.53 18.12
CA TYR A 301 -1.70 -1.47 18.17
C TYR A 301 -1.57 -0.53 16.96
N LEU A 302 -2.72 -0.06 16.50
CA LEU A 302 -2.87 0.89 15.42
C LEU A 302 -3.94 1.91 15.83
N ASP A 303 -3.57 2.81 16.75
CA ASP A 303 -4.49 3.75 17.40
C ASP A 303 -5.64 3.00 18.11
N ASP A 304 -6.89 3.22 17.73
CA ASP A 304 -8.09 2.52 18.25
C ASP A 304 -8.32 1.14 17.58
N LEU A 305 -7.41 0.67 16.74
CA LEU A 305 -7.46 -0.63 16.05
C LEU A 305 -6.26 -1.51 16.44
N VAL A 306 -6.31 -2.78 16.05
CA VAL A 306 -5.13 -3.66 16.07
C VAL A 306 -4.82 -4.19 14.69
N VAL A 307 -3.53 -4.37 14.41
CA VAL A 307 -3.01 -5.07 13.23
C VAL A 307 -2.44 -6.44 13.65
N ILE A 308 -2.78 -7.48 12.89
CA ILE A 308 -2.46 -8.87 13.21
C ILE A 308 -1.87 -9.58 11.98
N SER A 309 -0.72 -10.24 12.14
CA SER A 309 -0.11 -11.04 11.06
C SER A 309 0.79 -12.14 11.61
N GLU A 310 1.02 -13.21 10.83
CA GLU A 310 2.02 -14.24 11.15
C GLU A 310 3.46 -13.72 11.13
N LYS A 311 3.69 -12.55 10.51
CA LYS A 311 4.99 -11.89 10.40
C LYS A 311 4.99 -10.57 11.15
N GLU A 312 5.88 -10.43 12.12
CA GLU A 312 5.99 -9.21 12.92
C GLU A 312 6.36 -7.98 12.07
N ASP A 313 7.29 -8.16 11.15
CA ASP A 313 7.76 -7.18 10.18
C ASP A 313 6.64 -6.70 9.24
N ALA A 314 5.63 -7.53 8.97
CA ALA A 314 4.44 -7.08 8.24
C ALA A 314 3.57 -6.14 9.09
N CYS A 315 3.35 -6.44 10.37
CA CYS A 315 2.65 -5.55 11.29
C CYS A 315 3.37 -4.21 11.43
N ASP A 316 4.69 -4.22 11.57
CA ASP A 316 5.51 -3.00 11.71
C ASP A 316 5.44 -2.10 10.48
N LEU A 317 5.62 -2.66 9.30
CA LEU A 317 5.50 -1.91 8.05
C LEU A 317 4.09 -1.35 7.85
N PHE A 318 3.07 -2.05 8.30
CA PHE A 318 1.68 -1.58 8.20
C PHE A 318 1.41 -0.41 9.15
N VAL A 319 1.88 -0.48 10.40
CA VAL A 319 1.83 0.63 11.36
C VAL A 319 2.62 1.83 10.85
N ALA A 320 3.78 1.60 10.22
CA ALA A 320 4.57 2.65 9.62
C ALA A 320 3.80 3.36 8.48
N ASP A 321 3.16 2.62 7.58
CA ASP A 321 2.34 3.23 6.52
C ASP A 321 1.20 4.10 7.08
N TYR A 322 0.56 3.70 8.19
CA TYR A 322 -0.43 4.53 8.86
C TYR A 322 0.17 5.84 9.40
N LYS A 323 1.27 5.76 10.16
CA LYS A 323 1.95 6.93 10.72
C LYS A 323 2.35 7.93 9.63
N LEU A 324 2.76 7.42 8.46
CA LEU A 324 3.19 8.21 7.32
C LEU A 324 2.05 8.74 6.44
N GLY A 325 0.79 8.46 6.78
CA GLY A 325 -0.35 8.83 5.95
C GLY A 325 -0.42 8.07 4.62
N ASN A 326 0.29 6.95 4.47
CA ASN A 326 0.22 6.07 3.30
C ASN A 326 -1.05 5.19 3.33
N THR A 327 -2.20 5.77 3.65
CA THR A 327 -3.45 5.02 3.82
C THR A 327 -4.39 5.22 2.64
N ILE A 328 -5.36 4.32 2.48
CA ILE A 328 -6.37 4.43 1.43
C ILE A 328 -7.06 5.80 1.51
N ALA A 329 -7.30 6.33 2.71
CA ALA A 329 -7.94 7.63 2.91
C ALA A 329 -7.17 8.81 2.31
N GLN A 330 -5.86 8.68 2.07
CA GLN A 330 -5.04 9.76 1.50
C GLN A 330 -4.87 9.64 -0.02
N SER A 331 -5.39 8.58 -0.64
CA SER A 331 -5.29 8.34 -2.09
C SER A 331 -6.66 8.25 -2.75
N ASN A 332 -6.99 9.23 -3.61
CA ASN A 332 -8.25 9.19 -4.38
C ASN A 332 -8.32 7.97 -5.31
N ALA A 333 -7.19 7.58 -5.92
CA ALA A 333 -7.12 6.39 -6.76
C ALA A 333 -7.44 5.12 -5.96
N SER A 334 -6.81 4.95 -4.79
CA SER A 334 -7.05 3.79 -3.93
C SER A 334 -8.47 3.77 -3.36
N LYS A 335 -9.03 4.93 -2.99
CA LYS A 335 -10.44 5.04 -2.59
C LYS A 335 -11.39 4.60 -3.69
N GLN A 336 -11.18 5.05 -4.92
CA GLN A 336 -12.05 4.69 -6.04
C GLN A 336 -11.90 3.20 -6.38
N ARG A 337 -10.68 2.67 -6.39
CA ARG A 337 -10.43 1.22 -6.58
C ARG A 337 -11.20 0.37 -5.56
N ILE A 338 -11.14 0.73 -4.29
CA ILE A 338 -11.71 -0.12 -3.22
C ILE A 338 -13.20 0.13 -3.02
N PHE A 339 -13.65 1.39 -3.05
CA PHE A 339 -15.02 1.76 -2.65
C PHE A 339 -15.88 2.32 -3.81
N GLY A 340 -15.27 2.75 -4.92
CA GLY A 340 -15.97 3.46 -6.00
C GLY A 340 -17.06 2.64 -6.69
N GLY A 341 -18.27 3.18 -6.82
CA GLY A 341 -19.39 2.50 -7.50
C GLY A 341 -20.05 1.34 -6.74
N LEU A 342 -19.50 0.98 -5.58
CA LEU A 342 -20.06 -0.04 -4.68
C LEU A 342 -20.90 0.61 -3.56
N PRO A 343 -21.90 -0.10 -3.02
CA PRO A 343 -22.58 0.25 -1.78
C PRO A 343 -21.61 0.62 -0.65
N GLN A 344 -21.97 1.65 0.13
CA GLN A 344 -21.17 2.13 1.25
C GLN A 344 -21.41 1.37 2.55
N SER A 345 -22.62 0.85 2.76
CA SER A 345 -23.00 0.09 3.94
C SER A 345 -23.09 -1.38 3.55
N VAL A 346 -22.18 -2.19 4.08
CA VAL A 346 -21.95 -3.59 3.64
C VAL A 346 -21.78 -4.51 4.84
N SER A 347 -22.10 -5.79 4.64
CA SER A 347 -21.77 -6.89 5.56
C SER A 347 -20.46 -7.58 5.14
N GLU A 348 -20.10 -7.52 3.86
CA GLU A 348 -18.81 -7.97 3.33
C GLU A 348 -18.42 -7.13 2.11
N ARG A 349 -17.13 -6.87 1.94
CA ARG A 349 -16.57 -6.29 0.71
C ARG A 349 -15.32 -7.06 0.33
N TYR A 350 -15.22 -7.50 -0.91
CA TYR A 350 -14.04 -8.17 -1.44
C TYR A 350 -13.55 -7.46 -2.70
N ILE A 351 -12.29 -7.02 -2.68
CA ILE A 351 -11.62 -6.33 -3.78
C ILE A 351 -10.30 -7.04 -4.07
N ALA A 352 -10.16 -7.46 -5.33
CA ALA A 352 -8.93 -7.97 -5.94
C ALA A 352 -8.76 -7.33 -7.33
N ASP A 353 -7.68 -7.66 -8.04
CA ASP A 353 -7.30 -7.01 -9.31
C ASP A 353 -8.38 -7.13 -10.41
N ASP A 354 -9.08 -8.26 -10.47
CA ASP A 354 -10.07 -8.58 -11.51
C ASP A 354 -11.52 -8.55 -10.99
N LEU A 355 -11.71 -8.41 -9.68
CA LEU A 355 -12.98 -8.68 -9.02
C LEU A 355 -13.29 -7.68 -7.90
N ARG A 356 -14.46 -7.05 -8.00
CA ARG A 356 -14.96 -6.13 -6.98
C ARG A 356 -16.38 -6.53 -6.59
N ILE A 357 -16.53 -6.97 -5.34
CA ILE A 357 -17.78 -7.47 -4.77
C ILE A 357 -18.10 -6.70 -3.49
N SER A 358 -19.38 -6.39 -3.30
CA SER A 358 -19.92 -6.03 -1.99
C SER A 358 -21.18 -6.81 -1.72
N ARG A 359 -21.35 -7.28 -0.49
CA ARG A 359 -22.56 -7.93 0.01
C ARG A 359 -23.15 -7.15 1.16
N ALA A 360 -24.46 -7.05 1.20
CA ALA A 360 -25.19 -6.46 2.31
C ALA A 360 -26.38 -7.34 2.67
N VAL A 361 -26.46 -7.76 3.93
CA VAL A 361 -27.62 -8.48 4.45
C VAL A 361 -28.62 -7.46 5.00
N TYR A 362 -29.89 -7.57 4.61
CA TYR A 362 -30.96 -6.68 5.07
C TYR A 362 -32.31 -7.39 5.07
N ASN A 363 -32.95 -7.52 6.25
CA ASN A 363 -34.30 -8.10 6.40
C ASN A 363 -34.52 -9.46 5.69
N GLY A 364 -33.54 -10.38 5.76
CA GLY A 364 -33.60 -11.69 5.08
C GLY A 364 -33.25 -11.67 3.60
N TYR A 365 -32.75 -10.54 3.08
CA TYR A 365 -32.24 -10.40 1.72
C TYR A 365 -30.71 -10.32 1.75
N LEU A 366 -30.05 -11.03 0.83
CA LEU A 366 -28.64 -10.84 0.52
C LEU A 366 -28.53 -10.04 -0.78
N LEU A 367 -28.06 -8.80 -0.66
CA LEU A 367 -27.81 -7.89 -1.78
C LEU A 367 -26.33 -7.99 -2.15
N GLU A 368 -26.00 -8.54 -3.31
CA GLU A 368 -24.64 -8.59 -3.83
C GLU A 368 -24.51 -7.67 -5.05
N THR A 369 -23.48 -6.82 -5.06
CA THR A 369 -23.09 -6.01 -6.22
C THR A 369 -21.73 -6.48 -6.70
N LYS A 370 -21.62 -6.79 -8.00
CA LYS A 370 -20.38 -7.23 -8.64
C LYS A 370 -20.02 -6.34 -9.83
N PHE A 371 -18.73 -6.06 -10.00
CA PHE A 371 -18.17 -5.53 -11.25
C PHE A 371 -17.24 -6.58 -11.87
N GLY A 372 -17.40 -6.84 -13.17
CA GLY A 372 -16.47 -7.65 -13.97
C GLY A 372 -15.64 -6.74 -14.89
N GLN A 373 -14.31 -6.81 -14.76
CA GLN A 373 -13.30 -6.05 -15.51
C GLN A 373 -13.69 -4.64 -15.97
N ALA A 374 -13.47 -3.64 -15.10
CA ALA A 374 -13.18 -2.28 -15.55
C ALA A 374 -12.40 -1.48 -14.49
N ALA A 375 -11.35 -0.83 -15.00
CA ALA A 375 -10.68 0.37 -14.50
C ALA A 375 -9.45 0.23 -13.58
N ALA A 376 -8.32 0.27 -14.27
CA ALA A 376 -7.08 0.95 -13.93
C ALA A 376 -6.26 0.38 -12.76
N GLU A 377 -5.24 -0.40 -13.12
CA GLU A 377 -3.90 -0.19 -12.57
C GLU A 377 -3.52 1.29 -12.76
N MET A 378 -3.97 2.14 -11.85
CA MET A 378 -3.14 3.29 -11.50
C MET A 378 -2.07 2.70 -10.61
N GLU A 379 -0.88 2.44 -11.17
CA GLU A 379 0.33 2.27 -10.39
C GLU A 379 0.36 3.39 -9.35
N ALA A 380 0.14 3.03 -8.09
CA ALA A 380 0.41 3.92 -6.99
C ALA A 380 1.93 4.13 -7.00
N GLN A 381 2.37 5.28 -7.52
CA GLN A 381 3.74 5.69 -7.36
C GLN A 381 3.95 5.84 -5.84
N ASP A 382 4.74 4.94 -5.25
CA ASP A 382 5.06 4.97 -3.82
C ASP A 382 5.66 6.33 -3.48
N GLU A 383 4.89 7.18 -2.78
CA GLU A 383 5.39 8.49 -2.33
C GLU A 383 6.46 8.35 -1.23
N SER A 384 6.57 7.17 -0.61
CA SER A 384 7.66 6.88 0.32
C SER A 384 8.01 5.40 0.49
N ILE A 385 9.28 5.15 0.81
CA ILE A 385 9.84 3.86 1.22
C ILE A 385 10.26 3.95 2.69
N ALA A 386 9.72 3.08 3.55
CA ALA A 386 10.11 2.95 4.96
C ALA A 386 11.03 1.75 5.17
N MET A 387 12.13 1.94 5.90
CA MET A 387 13.14 0.92 6.17
C MET A 387 13.38 0.78 7.69
N MET A 388 12.90 -0.32 8.27
CA MET A 388 12.97 -0.60 9.70
C MET A 388 14.37 -1.08 10.12
N CYS A 389 15.02 -0.35 11.04
CA CYS A 389 16.38 -0.66 11.49
C CYS A 389 16.42 -1.63 12.69
N ASP A 390 15.40 -1.63 13.56
CA ASP A 390 15.33 -2.38 14.84
C ASP A 390 16.27 -1.86 15.93
N PHE A 391 16.82 -0.65 15.76
CA PHE A 391 17.72 -0.01 16.72
C PHE A 391 17.59 1.51 16.66
N ASN A 392 18.10 2.18 17.70
CA ASN A 392 18.13 3.65 17.75
C ASN A 392 19.20 4.18 16.78
N ILE A 393 18.76 4.83 15.71
CA ILE A 393 19.59 5.29 14.59
C ILE A 393 20.37 6.55 14.99
N VAL A 394 21.69 6.52 14.85
CA VAL A 394 22.58 7.67 15.07
C VAL A 394 23.13 8.25 13.76
N ASP A 395 23.21 7.43 12.71
CA ASP A 395 23.70 7.90 11.41
C ASP A 395 23.13 7.04 10.26
N PHE A 396 23.09 7.62 9.07
CA PHE A 396 22.81 6.91 7.83
C PHE A 396 23.51 7.56 6.63
N GLN A 397 23.80 6.75 5.60
CA GLN A 397 24.30 7.21 4.31
C GLN A 397 23.47 6.62 3.17
N THR A 398 23.07 7.46 2.23
CA THR A 398 22.21 7.12 1.10
C THR A 398 23.03 6.84 -0.15
N PHE A 399 22.48 6.02 -1.04
CA PHE A 399 22.92 5.89 -2.41
C PHE A 399 21.95 6.64 -3.33
N ASP A 400 22.35 6.92 -4.57
CA ASP A 400 21.48 7.58 -5.58
C ASP A 400 20.29 6.71 -6.04
N GLN A 401 20.11 5.52 -5.45
CA GLN A 401 19.05 4.56 -5.78
C GLN A 401 18.00 4.52 -4.65
N PRO A 402 16.70 4.65 -4.98
CA PRO A 402 15.61 4.47 -4.02
C PRO A 402 15.70 3.12 -3.28
N GLY A 403 15.43 3.16 -1.98
CA GLY A 403 15.45 2.02 -1.07
C GLY A 403 16.85 1.47 -0.79
N LYS A 404 17.93 2.19 -1.12
CA LYS A 404 19.31 1.76 -0.91
C LYS A 404 20.07 2.71 0.00
N LEU A 405 20.41 2.23 1.19
CA LEU A 405 21.15 2.99 2.21
C LEU A 405 21.82 2.07 3.22
N VAL A 406 22.68 2.66 4.04
CA VAL A 406 23.23 2.03 5.25
C VAL A 406 22.89 2.90 6.46
N ALA A 407 22.51 2.26 7.56
CA ALA A 407 22.17 2.88 8.84
C ALA A 407 23.08 2.33 9.95
N LEU A 408 23.40 3.18 10.93
CA LEU A 408 24.22 2.88 12.11
C LEU A 408 23.42 3.19 13.38
N GLY A 409 23.48 2.26 14.33
CA GLY A 409 22.84 2.35 15.63
C GLY A 409 23.79 2.82 16.73
N SER A 410 23.21 3.33 17.82
CA SER A 410 23.94 3.91 18.95
C SER A 410 24.85 2.93 19.71
N LYS A 411 24.66 1.62 19.53
CA LYS A 411 25.47 0.58 20.18
C LYS A 411 26.28 -0.22 19.15
N GLY A 412 26.56 0.33 17.97
CA GLY A 412 27.36 -0.33 16.93
C GLY A 412 26.57 -1.32 16.06
N GLU A 413 25.24 -1.23 16.02
CA GLU A 413 24.44 -1.91 15.00
C GLU A 413 24.68 -1.28 13.63
N VAL A 414 24.79 -2.09 12.58
CA VAL A 414 24.86 -1.60 11.19
C VAL A 414 23.87 -2.38 10.35
N ALA A 415 23.00 -1.70 9.60
CA ALA A 415 22.06 -2.33 8.68
C ALA A 415 22.18 -1.73 7.29
N PHE A 416 22.16 -2.58 6.27
CA PHE A 416 22.16 -2.17 4.87
C PHE A 416 20.86 -2.58 4.21
N PHE A 417 20.27 -1.65 3.46
CA PHE A 417 19.02 -1.84 2.75
C PHE A 417 19.27 -1.78 1.24
N ASN A 418 18.53 -2.61 0.52
CA ASN A 418 18.50 -2.61 -0.94
C ASN A 418 17.07 -2.80 -1.40
N LYS A 419 16.59 -1.93 -2.30
CA LYS A 419 15.19 -1.89 -2.76
C LYS A 419 14.18 -1.89 -1.59
N GLY A 420 14.48 -1.14 -0.53
CA GLY A 420 13.61 -0.97 0.65
C GLY A 420 13.64 -2.14 1.64
N LYS A 421 14.35 -3.22 1.34
CA LYS A 421 14.44 -4.41 2.19
C LYS A 421 15.81 -4.52 2.86
N LYS A 422 15.84 -4.97 4.12
CA LYS A 422 17.08 -5.22 4.87
C LYS A 422 17.84 -6.36 4.18
N ALA A 423 18.98 -6.05 3.58
CA ALA A 423 19.79 -7.01 2.84
C ALA A 423 20.84 -7.69 3.73
N TRP A 424 21.41 -6.97 4.69
CA TRP A 424 22.24 -7.54 5.75
C TRP A 424 22.29 -6.63 6.97
N ALA A 425 22.64 -7.21 8.11
CA ALA A 425 22.92 -6.49 9.35
C ALA A 425 24.20 -7.03 10.01
N LYS A 426 24.90 -6.17 10.76
CA LYS A 426 26.10 -6.48 11.53
C LYS A 426 25.99 -5.84 12.92
N LYS A 427 26.66 -6.44 13.89
CA LYS A 427 26.83 -5.89 15.23
C LYS A 427 28.33 -5.75 15.49
N LEU A 428 28.76 -4.53 15.78
CA LEU A 428 30.12 -4.23 16.21
C LEU A 428 30.27 -4.54 17.70
N GLU A 429 31.49 -4.83 18.12
CA GLU A 429 31.81 -5.13 19.52
C GLU A 429 31.65 -3.90 20.43
N SER A 430 31.86 -2.70 19.88
CA SER A 430 31.71 -1.44 20.59
C SER A 430 31.04 -0.38 19.70
N LYS A 431 30.80 0.81 20.27
CA LYS A 431 30.22 1.93 19.55
C LYS A 431 31.19 2.42 18.46
N ALA A 432 30.65 2.86 17.32
CA ALA A 432 31.47 3.51 16.31
C ALA A 432 32.04 4.85 16.85
N LEU A 433 33.26 5.19 16.45
CA LEU A 433 33.94 6.42 16.84
C LEU A 433 33.64 7.62 15.91
N GLY A 434 32.79 7.42 14.90
CA GLY A 434 32.41 8.47 13.96
C GLY A 434 31.26 8.06 13.04
N SER A 435 31.04 8.85 12.00
CA SER A 435 29.99 8.65 11.02
C SER A 435 30.31 7.52 10.04
N ILE A 436 29.29 6.99 9.40
CA ILE A 436 29.44 6.03 8.29
C ILE A 436 30.05 6.76 7.10
N GLN A 437 31.08 6.15 6.51
CA GLN A 437 31.69 6.63 5.28
C GLN A 437 31.39 5.68 4.12
N LEU A 438 30.94 6.24 2.99
CA LEU A 438 30.88 5.52 1.72
C LEU A 438 32.13 5.87 0.90
N ILE A 439 32.94 4.85 0.59
CA ILE A 439 34.23 5.04 -0.07
C ILE A 439 34.40 4.17 -1.31
N GLU A 440 35.14 4.68 -2.29
CA GLU A 440 35.58 3.90 -3.45
C GLU A 440 37.02 3.42 -3.25
N LEU A 441 37.18 2.15 -2.87
CA LEU A 441 38.49 1.60 -2.52
C LEU A 441 39.46 1.58 -3.71
N HIS A 442 38.97 1.26 -4.91
CA HIS A 442 39.80 1.08 -6.11
C HIS A 442 39.58 2.16 -7.19
N GLY A 443 38.59 3.03 -7.03
CA GLY A 443 38.25 4.06 -8.02
C GLY A 443 37.52 3.57 -9.26
N GLY A 444 37.03 2.33 -9.25
CA GLY A 444 36.23 1.75 -10.35
C GLY A 444 34.72 1.88 -10.16
N GLY A 445 34.26 2.68 -9.20
CA GLY A 445 32.83 2.84 -8.85
C GLY A 445 32.31 1.87 -7.78
N ASP A 446 33.06 0.82 -7.42
CA ASP A 446 32.69 -0.07 -6.32
C ASP A 446 32.74 0.67 -4.98
N THR A 447 31.57 0.80 -4.35
CA THR A 447 31.39 1.48 -3.07
C THR A 447 31.45 0.51 -1.90
N TYR A 448 32.15 0.93 -0.84
CA TYR A 448 32.28 0.21 0.41
C TYR A 448 31.79 1.06 1.58
N VAL A 449 31.26 0.38 2.59
CA VAL A 449 30.86 0.95 3.88
C VAL A 449 32.04 0.85 4.84
N LEU A 450 32.56 2.00 5.27
CA LEU A 450 33.66 2.14 6.21
C LEU A 450 33.15 2.68 7.55
N VAL A 451 33.56 2.02 8.63
CA VAL A 451 33.33 2.44 10.02
C VAL A 451 34.46 1.92 10.89
N ASN A 452 34.81 2.62 11.96
CA ASN A 452 35.73 2.09 12.97
C ASN A 452 35.15 2.17 14.39
N THR A 453 35.50 1.17 15.17
CA THR A 453 35.42 1.14 16.63
C THR A 453 36.76 1.58 17.22
N ASP A 454 36.87 1.51 18.55
CA ASP A 454 38.14 1.62 19.25
C ASP A 454 39.08 0.45 18.93
N ASP A 455 38.58 -0.76 18.70
CA ASP A 455 39.41 -1.96 18.50
C ASP A 455 39.64 -2.35 17.03
N ALA A 456 38.88 -1.78 16.08
CA ALA A 456 38.91 -2.26 14.70
C ALA A 456 38.45 -1.23 13.65
N ILE A 457 39.00 -1.37 12.44
CA ILE A 457 38.51 -0.71 11.22
C ILE A 457 37.76 -1.73 10.38
N HIS A 458 36.50 -1.46 10.09
CA HIS A 458 35.61 -2.33 9.32
C HIS A 458 35.36 -1.77 7.92
N LEU A 459 35.40 -2.65 6.92
CA LEU A 459 35.12 -2.30 5.54
C LEU A 459 34.33 -3.41 4.85
N TRP A 460 33.11 -3.10 4.41
CA TRP A 460 32.23 -4.06 3.74
C TRP A 460 31.79 -3.57 2.38
N ASN A 461 31.67 -4.48 1.41
CA ASN A 461 31.00 -4.17 0.16
C ASN A 461 29.47 -4.12 0.35
N THR A 462 28.74 -3.72 -0.69
CA THR A 462 27.27 -3.66 -0.67
C THR A 462 26.58 -5.02 -0.46
N LYS A 463 27.30 -6.14 -0.58
CA LYS A 463 26.81 -7.50 -0.27
C LYS A 463 27.10 -7.93 1.18
N GLY A 464 27.70 -7.06 2.00
CA GLY A 464 28.00 -7.35 3.41
C GLY A 464 29.23 -8.24 3.61
N GLN A 465 30.04 -8.43 2.56
CA GLN A 465 31.30 -9.16 2.61
C GLN A 465 32.43 -8.19 2.96
N ALA A 466 33.32 -8.60 3.85
CA ALA A 466 34.48 -7.81 4.21
C ALA A 466 35.45 -7.69 3.02
N ALA A 467 36.08 -6.52 2.87
CA ALA A 467 37.20 -6.37 1.97
C ALA A 467 38.40 -7.22 2.43
N SER A 468 39.29 -7.59 1.51
CA SER A 468 40.50 -8.33 1.86
C SER A 468 41.35 -7.52 2.84
N GLY A 469 41.78 -8.16 3.95
CA GLY A 469 42.51 -7.50 5.02
C GLY A 469 41.63 -6.82 6.08
N PHE A 470 40.31 -6.88 5.97
CA PHE A 470 39.37 -6.29 6.92
C PHE A 470 38.57 -7.35 7.71
N PRO A 471 38.22 -7.09 8.97
CA PRO A 471 38.56 -5.88 9.73
C PRO A 471 40.04 -5.80 10.09
N ILE A 472 40.59 -4.59 10.09
CA ILE A 472 41.94 -4.33 10.62
C ILE A 472 41.79 -4.28 12.13
N LYS A 473 42.36 -5.24 12.85
CA LYS A 473 42.40 -5.22 14.31
C LYS A 473 43.51 -4.29 14.78
N LEU A 474 43.17 -3.40 15.72
CA LEU A 474 44.09 -2.44 16.27
C LEU A 474 44.71 -3.01 17.56
N GLU A 475 46.03 -2.93 17.67
CA GLU A 475 46.73 -3.37 18.88
C GLU A 475 46.45 -2.46 20.08
N LYS A 476 46.18 -1.17 19.80
CA LYS A 476 45.84 -0.14 20.78
C LYS A 476 44.54 0.55 20.38
N PRO A 477 43.71 0.96 21.35
CA PRO A 477 42.44 1.65 21.10
C PRO A 477 42.60 2.88 20.20
N ALA A 478 41.80 2.97 19.15
CA ALA A 478 41.62 4.17 18.36
C ALA A 478 40.91 5.26 19.19
N MET A 479 41.33 6.50 18.98
CA MET A 479 40.79 7.67 19.68
C MET A 479 39.89 8.55 18.79
N ASN A 480 39.93 8.34 17.47
CA ASN A 480 39.22 9.15 16.50
C ASN A 480 38.59 8.33 15.37
N GLU A 481 37.71 8.99 14.62
CA GLU A 481 37.17 8.44 13.38
C GLU A 481 38.28 8.19 12.35
N VAL A 482 38.25 7.02 11.73
CA VAL A 482 39.17 6.62 10.67
C VAL A 482 39.07 7.58 9.47
N LYS A 483 40.23 7.91 8.89
CA LYS A 483 40.30 8.71 7.67
C LYS A 483 40.66 7.84 6.48
N PHE A 484 39.75 7.74 5.51
CA PHE A 484 40.09 7.26 4.16
C PHE A 484 40.61 8.39 3.27
N TYR A 485 41.66 8.13 2.49
CA TYR A 485 42.09 9.02 1.42
C TYR A 485 42.80 8.28 0.28
N ARG A 486 42.84 8.92 -0.89
CA ARG A 486 43.62 8.45 -2.05
C ARG A 486 44.75 9.42 -2.38
N TRP A 487 45.93 8.89 -2.66
CA TRP A 487 47.10 9.65 -3.08
C TRP A 487 47.91 8.87 -4.10
N LYS A 488 48.15 9.48 -5.27
CA LYS A 488 48.84 8.83 -6.41
C LYS A 488 48.22 7.45 -6.74
N ASP A 489 46.89 7.45 -6.90
CA ASP A 489 46.04 6.29 -7.21
C ASP A 489 46.03 5.14 -6.19
N LYS A 490 46.73 5.29 -5.06
CA LYS A 490 46.70 4.35 -3.94
C LYS A 490 45.73 4.81 -2.85
N SER A 491 45.15 3.84 -2.16
CA SER A 491 44.18 4.04 -1.09
C SER A 491 44.80 3.78 0.27
N TYR A 492 44.45 4.61 1.24
CA TYR A 492 45.04 4.59 2.57
C TYR A 492 44.01 4.87 3.65
N PHE A 493 44.27 4.33 4.84
CA PHE A 493 43.49 4.57 6.05
C PHE A 493 44.41 5.15 7.12
N LEU A 494 43.93 6.14 7.86
CA LEU A 494 44.62 6.71 9.03
C LEU A 494 43.73 6.65 10.26
N VAL A 495 44.31 6.27 11.38
CA VAL A 495 43.67 6.32 12.71
C VAL A 495 44.74 6.64 13.74
N THR A 496 44.38 7.35 14.80
CA THR A 496 45.28 7.69 15.90
C THR A 496 44.92 6.86 17.12
N ASP A 497 45.93 6.24 17.72
CA ASP A 497 45.77 5.43 18.93
C ASP A 497 45.82 6.28 20.22
N GLU A 498 45.60 5.62 21.36
CA GLU A 498 45.65 6.25 22.68
C GLU A 498 47.02 6.79 23.10
N GLU A 499 48.10 6.34 22.45
CA GLU A 499 49.47 6.84 22.65
C GLU A 499 49.83 8.02 21.73
N ASN A 500 48.84 8.57 21.04
CA ASN A 500 48.98 9.69 20.12
C ASN A 500 49.81 9.39 18.86
N THR A 501 49.89 8.10 18.51
CA THR A 501 50.54 7.60 17.30
C THR A 501 49.50 7.38 16.22
N THR A 502 49.70 8.00 15.06
CA THR A 502 48.82 7.82 13.90
C THR A 502 49.36 6.70 13.03
N LEU A 503 48.59 5.63 12.89
CA LEU A 503 48.91 4.47 12.06
C LEU A 503 48.37 4.67 10.65
N GLN A 504 49.14 4.25 9.65
CA GLN A 504 48.73 4.24 8.25
C GLN A 504 48.63 2.81 7.72
N PHE A 505 47.47 2.48 7.17
CA PHE A 505 47.22 1.19 6.50
C PHE A 505 47.00 1.36 5.01
N ASP A 506 47.32 0.32 4.24
CA ASP A 506 46.98 0.23 2.82
C ASP A 506 45.60 -0.41 2.57
N SER A 507 45.24 -0.59 1.29
CA SER A 507 43.99 -1.23 0.88
C SER A 507 43.88 -2.72 1.17
N GLU A 508 44.99 -3.38 1.54
CA GLU A 508 45.05 -4.78 1.95
C GLU A 508 45.10 -4.92 3.48
N GLY A 509 44.91 -3.82 4.22
CA GLY A 509 44.91 -3.81 5.68
C GLY A 509 46.30 -3.92 6.32
N ARG A 510 47.38 -3.79 5.54
CA ARG A 510 48.75 -3.85 6.08
C ARG A 510 49.15 -2.50 6.63
N GLU A 511 49.74 -2.50 7.83
CA GLU A 511 50.37 -1.30 8.37
C GLU A 511 51.62 -0.96 7.54
N LEU A 512 51.69 0.29 7.09
CA LEU A 512 52.81 0.79 6.29
C LEU A 512 53.81 1.58 7.13
N THR A 513 53.31 2.44 8.00
CA THR A 513 54.12 3.40 8.76
C THR A 513 53.27 4.06 9.85
N HIS A 514 53.93 4.80 10.74
CA HIS A 514 53.30 5.54 11.81
C HIS A 514 53.85 6.98 11.91
N PHE A 515 53.04 7.88 12.45
CA PHE A 515 53.35 9.29 12.61
C PHE A 515 53.08 9.73 14.05
N ALA A 516 54.11 10.24 14.74
CA ALA A 516 53.95 10.82 16.06
C ALA A 516 53.44 12.25 15.94
N SER A 517 52.22 12.50 16.43
CA SER A 517 51.63 13.83 16.49
C SER A 517 51.99 14.54 17.80
N LYS A 518 52.15 15.86 17.76
CA LYS A 518 52.32 16.71 18.93
C LYS A 518 50.99 17.17 19.51
N VAL A 519 49.97 17.23 18.66
CA VAL A 519 48.60 17.59 19.04
C VAL A 519 47.77 16.32 19.06
N ARG A 520 47.07 16.06 20.17
CA ARG A 520 46.15 14.93 20.28
C ARG A 520 44.93 15.13 19.38
N PRO A 521 44.71 14.30 18.34
CA PRO A 521 43.54 14.43 17.48
C PRO A 521 42.26 14.05 18.24
N GLU A 522 41.29 14.97 18.28
CA GLU A 522 39.95 14.73 18.84
C GLU A 522 38.89 14.56 17.74
N ARG A 523 39.31 14.65 16.47
CA ARG A 523 38.46 14.50 15.29
C ARG A 523 39.18 13.72 14.19
N GLN A 524 38.45 13.36 13.13
CA GLN A 524 39.02 12.76 11.94
C GLN A 524 40.20 13.60 11.41
N ILE A 525 41.30 12.93 11.04
CA ILE A 525 42.51 13.56 10.51
C ILE A 525 42.22 14.28 9.18
N ASP A 526 42.71 15.51 9.05
CA ASP A 526 42.64 16.27 7.80
C ASP A 526 43.76 15.82 6.85
N VAL A 527 43.42 15.56 5.58
CA VAL A 527 44.39 15.16 4.54
C VAL A 527 44.24 16.04 3.31
N TRP A 528 45.30 16.77 2.96
CA TRP A 528 45.31 17.64 1.79
C TRP A 528 46.67 17.70 1.12
N ALA A 529 46.65 18.13 -0.15
CA ALA A 529 47.84 18.40 -0.92
C ALA A 529 47.98 19.91 -1.10
N SER A 530 49.20 20.42 -0.92
CA SER A 530 49.55 21.81 -1.18
C SER A 530 50.88 21.86 -1.90
N GLN A 531 50.90 22.48 -3.09
CA GLN A 531 52.09 22.58 -3.94
C GLN A 531 52.72 21.20 -4.23
N GLY A 532 51.90 20.20 -4.55
CA GLY A 532 52.33 18.83 -4.87
C GLY A 532 52.82 17.99 -3.67
N ARG A 533 52.76 18.52 -2.45
CA ARG A 533 53.15 17.82 -1.22
C ARG A 533 51.94 17.43 -0.39
N LEU A 534 51.99 16.25 0.22
CA LEU A 534 50.93 15.72 1.08
C LEU A 534 51.14 16.17 2.53
N PHE A 535 50.05 16.59 3.18
CA PHE A 535 50.02 17.01 4.57
C PHE A 535 48.93 16.29 5.34
N PHE A 536 49.22 15.98 6.60
CA PHE A 536 48.24 15.57 7.60
C PHE A 536 48.00 16.70 8.59
N GLY A 537 46.76 16.80 9.06
CA GLY A 537 46.31 17.81 10.00
C GLY A 537 45.76 17.14 11.25
N PHE A 538 46.44 17.34 12.37
CA PHE A 538 46.04 16.82 13.66
C PHE A 538 45.44 17.96 14.46
N ALA A 539 44.22 17.76 14.98
CA ALA A 539 43.46 18.83 15.60
C ALA A 539 42.86 18.36 16.93
N SER A 540 43.15 19.09 17.99
CA SER A 540 42.35 19.05 19.22
C SER A 540 41.22 20.06 19.13
N SER A 541 40.46 20.23 20.21
CA SER A 541 39.50 21.32 20.37
C SER A 541 40.07 22.70 20.07
N THR A 542 41.32 22.99 20.42
CA THR A 542 41.89 24.36 20.38
C THR A 542 43.24 24.49 19.67
N GLN A 543 43.89 23.39 19.30
CA GLN A 543 45.18 23.40 18.62
C GLN A 543 45.15 22.61 17.32
N PHE A 544 45.98 23.04 16.37
CA PHE A 544 46.18 22.36 15.11
C PHE A 544 47.66 22.17 14.81
N GLU A 545 48.01 20.98 14.34
CA GLU A 545 49.33 20.64 13.83
C GLU A 545 49.23 20.31 12.35
N MET A 546 50.07 20.98 11.54
CA MET A 546 50.28 20.64 10.14
C MET A 546 51.55 19.82 10.00
N PHE A 547 51.41 18.60 9.52
CA PHE A 547 52.48 17.60 9.41
C PHE A 547 52.84 17.34 7.93
N GLU A 548 54.13 17.44 7.58
CA GLU A 548 54.61 17.18 6.22
C GLU A 548 54.99 15.70 6.06
N VAL A 549 54.15 14.93 5.38
CA VAL A 549 54.23 13.45 5.33
C VAL A 549 55.57 12.97 4.80
N ALA A 550 56.04 13.54 3.68
CA ALA A 550 57.28 13.11 3.03
C ALA A 550 58.54 13.34 3.89
N LYS A 551 58.48 14.26 4.86
CA LYS A 551 59.60 14.57 5.77
C LYS A 551 59.40 13.98 7.16
N ASN A 552 58.29 13.28 7.39
CA ASN A 552 57.89 12.73 8.67
C ASN A 552 58.06 13.73 9.83
N LYS A 553 57.60 14.97 9.66
CA LYS A 553 57.78 16.02 10.68
C LYS A 553 56.67 17.05 10.71
N THR A 554 56.44 17.58 11.92
CA THR A 554 55.66 18.79 12.12
C THR A 554 56.25 19.95 11.32
N LEU A 555 55.43 20.57 10.47
CA LEU A 555 55.79 21.81 9.78
C LEU A 555 55.48 23.03 10.65
N ARG A 556 54.34 22.99 11.36
CA ARG A 556 53.88 24.08 12.23
C ARG A 556 52.78 23.59 13.17
N THR A 557 52.64 24.30 14.29
CA THR A 557 51.52 24.16 15.24
C THR A 557 50.98 25.56 15.52
N PHE A 558 49.67 25.71 15.62
CA PHE A 558 49.01 26.97 15.92
C PHE A 558 47.63 26.76 16.55
N ASP A 559 47.11 27.78 17.21
CA ASP A 559 45.79 27.73 17.83
C ASP A 559 44.67 27.85 16.79
N ILE A 560 43.60 27.09 17.01
CA ILE A 560 42.34 27.13 16.25
C ILE A 560 41.17 27.42 17.20
N PRO A 561 40.05 27.97 16.69
CA PRO A 561 38.88 28.16 17.52
C PRO A 561 38.37 26.84 18.08
N GLU A 562 37.86 26.89 19.31
CA GLU A 562 37.17 25.77 19.94
C GLU A 562 36.05 25.24 19.02
N ASN A 563 35.98 23.93 18.84
CA ASN A 563 35.02 23.26 17.97
C ASN A 563 35.01 23.78 16.52
N SER A 564 36.12 24.35 16.05
CA SER A 564 36.25 24.76 14.65
C SER A 564 36.07 23.58 13.71
N GLN A 565 35.68 23.84 12.48
CA GLN A 565 35.53 22.83 11.43
C GLN A 565 36.50 23.11 10.28
N SER A 566 37.17 22.05 9.82
CA SER A 566 38.12 22.13 8.70
C SER A 566 37.40 22.14 7.35
N LEU A 567 37.91 22.97 6.45
CA LEU A 567 37.51 23.02 5.05
C LEU A 567 38.74 22.99 4.15
N LYS A 568 38.79 21.97 3.30
CA LYS A 568 39.83 21.78 2.28
C LYS A 568 39.43 22.51 1.00
N THR A 569 40.34 23.33 0.48
CA THR A 569 40.25 23.96 -0.85
C THR A 569 41.50 23.61 -1.66
N PRO A 570 41.55 23.88 -2.97
CA PRO A 570 42.76 23.64 -3.75
C PRO A 570 44.00 24.31 -3.11
N ASN A 571 45.02 23.51 -2.78
CA ASN A 571 46.26 23.91 -2.13
C ASN A 571 46.16 24.51 -0.72
N GLN A 572 45.00 24.51 -0.07
CA GLN A 572 44.82 25.15 1.24
C GLN A 572 43.88 24.37 2.15
N LEU A 573 44.12 24.51 3.45
CA LEU A 573 43.20 24.11 4.52
C LEU A 573 42.83 25.36 5.33
N PHE A 574 41.55 25.48 5.65
CA PHE A 574 41.02 26.52 6.53
C PHE A 574 40.28 25.89 7.70
N HIS A 575 40.32 26.52 8.86
CA HIS A 575 39.47 26.20 9.99
C HIS A 575 38.49 27.34 10.24
N TYR A 576 37.20 27.04 10.29
CA TYR A 576 36.16 28.02 10.60
C TYR A 576 35.55 27.72 11.96
N GLY A 577 35.24 28.76 12.73
CA GLY A 577 34.57 28.59 14.01
C GLY A 577 33.95 29.90 14.47
N VAL A 578 33.06 29.80 15.47
CA VAL A 578 32.47 30.96 16.11
C VAL A 578 33.00 31.05 17.54
N SER A 579 33.48 32.23 17.93
CA SER A 579 33.95 32.49 19.29
C SER A 579 33.50 33.88 19.72
N ASN A 580 32.95 34.02 20.93
CA ASN A 580 32.35 35.27 21.41
C ASN A 580 31.37 35.89 20.40
N GLY A 581 30.55 35.04 19.77
CA GLY A 581 29.57 35.45 18.77
C GLY A 581 30.17 36.02 17.48
N LYS A 582 31.43 35.76 17.14
CA LYS A 582 32.04 36.23 15.90
C LYS A 582 32.57 35.05 15.09
N LEU A 583 32.29 35.06 13.78
CA LEU A 583 32.80 34.05 12.87
C LEU A 583 34.26 34.35 12.54
N TYR A 584 35.10 33.32 12.57
CA TYR A 584 36.52 33.41 12.26
C TYR A 584 36.94 32.34 11.27
N GLN A 585 38.02 32.64 10.55
CA GLN A 585 38.77 31.69 9.75
C GLN A 585 40.23 31.70 10.20
N VAL A 586 40.84 30.53 10.34
CA VAL A 586 42.28 30.36 10.49
C VAL A 586 42.81 29.61 9.27
N ASN A 587 43.78 30.19 8.58
CA ASN A 587 44.38 29.52 7.42
C ASN A 587 45.47 28.51 7.85
N GLN A 588 45.96 27.69 6.90
CA GLN A 588 47.06 26.75 7.13
C GLN A 588 48.41 27.37 7.53
N LYS A 589 48.50 28.70 7.72
CA LYS A 589 49.68 29.38 8.28
C LYS A 589 49.46 29.85 9.72
N GLY A 590 48.28 29.64 10.30
CA GLY A 590 47.89 30.16 11.61
C GLY A 590 47.43 31.62 11.58
N THR A 591 47.23 32.22 10.40
CA THR A 591 46.70 33.59 10.31
C THR A 591 45.20 33.57 10.53
N LYS A 592 44.74 34.35 11.52
CA LYS A 592 43.33 34.53 11.85
C LYS A 592 42.72 35.69 11.07
N THR A 593 41.58 35.45 10.44
CA THR A 593 40.71 36.44 9.81
C THR A 593 39.39 36.48 10.56
N ASN A 594 38.95 37.68 10.92
CA ASN A 594 37.68 37.88 11.63
C ASN A 594 36.61 38.35 10.64
N PHE A 595 35.41 37.77 10.74
CA PHE A 595 34.26 38.17 9.94
C PHE A 595 33.19 38.82 10.83
N GLU A 596 31.94 38.73 10.40
CA GLU A 596 30.78 39.32 11.07
C GLU A 596 30.44 38.63 12.40
N SER A 597 29.66 39.35 13.22
CA SER A 597 29.21 38.90 14.52
C SER A 597 27.75 38.45 14.47
N TYR A 598 27.50 37.28 15.05
CA TYR A 598 26.23 36.59 15.16
C TYR A 598 25.93 36.35 16.64
N ALA A 599 24.86 36.95 17.15
CA ALA A 599 24.46 36.77 18.55
C ALA A 599 24.18 35.28 18.82
N GLU A 600 24.80 34.71 19.84
CA GLU A 600 24.68 33.27 20.14
C GLU A 600 24.98 32.38 18.92
N GLY A 601 25.94 32.81 18.09
CA GLY A 601 26.27 32.16 16.83
C GLY A 601 26.86 30.76 17.01
N GLN A 602 26.33 29.80 16.29
CA GLN A 602 26.86 28.44 16.19
C GLN A 602 27.12 28.09 14.72
N LEU A 603 28.32 27.59 14.42
CA LEU A 603 28.64 27.09 13.07
C LEU A 603 28.07 25.67 12.93
N LEU A 604 27.15 25.48 11.98
CA LEU A 604 26.60 24.17 11.66
C LEU A 604 27.59 23.34 10.82
N PRO A 605 27.44 22.00 10.75
CA PRO A 605 28.31 21.14 9.95
C PRO A 605 28.51 21.63 8.50
N ILE A 606 29.77 21.77 8.07
CA ILE A 606 30.12 22.18 6.72
C ILE A 606 29.98 20.98 5.76
N ASN A 607 29.22 21.10 4.68
CA ASN A 607 29.20 20.07 3.63
C ASN A 607 30.49 20.14 2.81
N ARG A 608 31.38 19.18 3.08
CA ARG A 608 32.69 19.08 2.44
C ARG A 608 32.65 18.55 1.00
N LEU A 609 31.50 18.05 0.54
CA LEU A 609 31.31 17.48 -0.80
C LEU A 609 30.94 18.55 -1.84
N SER A 610 30.46 19.72 -1.42
CA SER A 610 30.17 20.83 -2.33
C SER A 610 31.44 21.39 -2.96
N LYS A 611 31.41 21.72 -4.25
CA LYS A 611 32.51 22.45 -4.92
C LYS A 611 32.72 23.85 -4.35
N ASN A 612 31.63 24.49 -3.92
CA ASN A 612 31.61 25.80 -3.29
C ASN A 612 30.82 25.70 -1.97
N PRO A 613 31.43 25.18 -0.90
CA PRO A 613 30.75 25.02 0.38
C PRO A 613 30.34 26.39 0.93
N VAL A 614 29.08 26.45 1.38
CA VAL A 614 28.48 27.58 2.09
C VAL A 614 28.59 27.28 3.58
N LEU A 615 29.03 28.25 4.36
CA LEU A 615 29.05 28.17 5.81
C LEU A 615 27.66 28.57 6.32
N ILE A 616 27.11 27.81 7.26
CA ILE A 616 25.81 28.13 7.85
C ILE A 616 26.04 28.46 9.32
N VAL A 617 25.77 29.71 9.70
CA VAL A 617 25.82 30.16 11.09
C VAL A 617 24.41 30.30 11.61
N ARG A 618 24.05 29.48 12.60
CA ARG A 618 22.79 29.62 13.33
C ARG A 618 22.94 30.73 14.36
N SER A 619 22.04 31.70 14.33
CA SER A 619 21.87 32.73 15.36
C SER A 619 20.41 32.68 15.80
N ARG A 620 20.15 32.08 16.97
CA ARG A 620 18.80 31.79 17.48
C ARG A 620 17.97 30.99 16.46
N ASN A 621 16.88 31.56 15.94
CA ASN A 621 16.01 30.95 14.92
C ASN A 621 16.34 31.42 13.49
N THR A 622 17.49 32.05 13.27
CA THR A 622 17.92 32.52 11.94
C THR A 622 19.15 31.76 11.49
N LEU A 623 19.11 31.26 10.25
CA LEU A 623 20.23 30.64 9.55
C LEU A 623 20.87 31.68 8.63
N HIS A 624 22.15 31.97 8.85
CA HIS A 624 22.94 32.89 8.04
C HIS A 624 23.84 32.08 7.09
N PHE A 625 23.70 32.31 5.79
CA PHE A 625 24.47 31.64 4.75
C PHE A 625 25.65 32.52 4.35
N VAL A 626 26.85 32.09 4.67
CA VAL A 626 28.08 32.87 4.53
C VAL A 626 29.01 32.17 3.57
N ASN A 627 29.59 32.88 2.61
CA ASN A 627 30.61 32.29 1.74
C ASN A 627 31.95 32.14 2.50
N GLN A 628 32.91 31.47 1.86
CA GLN A 628 34.26 31.25 2.43
C GLN A 628 35.07 32.54 2.69
N LYS A 629 34.65 33.67 2.12
CA LYS A 629 35.26 34.99 2.35
C LYS A 629 34.58 35.76 3.49
N GLY A 630 33.61 35.15 4.17
CA GLY A 630 32.89 35.77 5.28
C GLY A 630 31.77 36.72 4.87
N ILE A 631 31.36 36.72 3.59
CA ILE A 631 30.27 37.58 3.10
C ILE A 631 28.96 36.80 3.24
N GLU A 632 27.97 37.38 3.93
CA GLU A 632 26.60 36.85 3.99
C GLU A 632 25.96 36.91 2.59
N ILE A 633 25.56 35.75 2.07
CA ILE A 633 24.89 35.57 0.79
C ILE A 633 23.37 35.70 0.98
N SER A 634 22.84 35.13 2.07
CA SER A 634 21.43 35.17 2.41
C SER A 634 21.21 34.82 3.88
N LYS A 635 19.97 35.02 4.35
CA LYS A 635 19.52 34.59 5.67
C LYS A 635 18.10 34.03 5.60
N LEU A 636 17.80 33.07 6.47
CA LEU A 636 16.52 32.40 6.56
C LEU A 636 16.06 32.37 8.01
N ARG A 637 14.95 33.05 8.31
CA ARG A 637 14.35 33.03 9.65
C ARG A 637 13.32 31.92 9.73
N MET A 638 13.50 31.01 10.67
CA MET A 638 12.59 29.90 10.89
C MET A 638 11.38 30.33 11.72
N PRO A 639 10.19 29.80 11.38
CA PRO A 639 8.97 30.06 12.14
C PRO A 639 8.97 29.33 13.49
N PHE A 640 9.82 28.33 13.65
CA PHE A 640 10.07 27.57 14.87
C PHE A 640 11.44 27.91 15.48
N ASN A 641 11.60 27.61 16.77
CA ASN A 641 12.81 27.94 17.53
C ASN A 641 13.78 26.75 17.69
N GLU A 642 13.26 25.53 17.67
CA GLU A 642 14.03 24.31 17.89
C GLU A 642 14.44 23.71 16.55
N ILE A 643 15.64 24.08 16.11
CA ILE A 643 16.26 23.51 14.91
C ILE A 643 17.13 22.34 15.35
N GLU A 644 16.72 21.13 14.98
CA GLU A 644 17.42 19.88 15.33
C GLU A 644 18.58 19.60 14.36
N GLU A 645 18.32 19.69 13.05
CA GLU A 645 19.34 19.47 12.02
C GLU A 645 19.15 20.43 10.84
N VAL A 646 20.27 20.83 10.22
CA VAL A 646 20.27 21.53 8.93
C VAL A 646 21.22 20.84 7.97
N ALA A 647 20.67 20.28 6.89
CA ALA A 647 21.46 19.73 5.80
C ALA A 647 21.25 20.55 4.52
N HIS A 648 22.17 20.37 3.57
CA HIS A 648 22.09 21.06 2.29
C HIS A 648 22.61 20.21 1.15
N PHE A 649 21.92 20.29 0.02
CA PHE A 649 22.19 19.52 -1.17
C PHE A 649 22.20 20.44 -2.39
N SER A 650 23.23 20.32 -3.22
CA SER A 650 23.32 21.08 -4.47
C SER A 650 22.93 20.20 -5.64
N LEU A 651 21.89 20.62 -6.36
CA LEU A 651 21.45 19.99 -7.60
C LEU A 651 22.49 20.18 -8.70
N ASN A 652 22.46 19.31 -9.71
CA ASN A 652 23.28 19.43 -10.92
C ASN A 652 23.07 20.77 -11.65
N SER A 653 21.90 21.40 -11.47
CA SER A 653 21.57 22.73 -11.97
C SER A 653 22.28 23.88 -11.25
N GLY A 654 23.00 23.60 -10.16
CA GLY A 654 23.65 24.58 -9.30
C GLY A 654 22.73 25.19 -8.23
N LYS A 655 21.43 24.84 -8.22
CA LYS A 655 20.50 25.24 -7.14
C LYS A 655 20.81 24.45 -5.87
N THR A 656 20.81 25.12 -4.72
CA THR A 656 20.99 24.48 -3.41
C THR A 656 19.65 24.38 -2.68
N VAL A 657 19.32 23.17 -2.24
CA VAL A 657 18.21 22.84 -1.35
C VAL A 657 18.74 22.84 0.06
N ILE A 658 18.05 23.54 0.96
CA ILE A 658 18.32 23.56 2.40
C ILE A 658 17.21 22.77 3.07
N SER A 659 17.55 21.74 3.83
CA SER A 659 16.62 20.96 4.62
C SER A 659 16.80 21.28 6.10
N VAL A 660 15.73 21.61 6.79
CA VAL A 660 15.71 21.98 8.21
C VAL A 660 14.74 21.07 8.94
N ILE A 661 15.18 20.48 10.06
CA ILE A 661 14.29 19.71 10.96
C ILE A 661 13.83 20.59 12.12
N ASP A 662 12.52 20.69 12.29
CA ASP A 662 11.87 21.21 13.50
C ASP A 662 11.86 20.11 14.57
N GLY A 663 12.62 20.31 15.64
CA GLY A 663 12.77 19.34 16.73
C GLY A 663 11.53 19.18 17.61
N LEU A 664 10.60 20.14 17.61
CA LEU A 664 9.37 20.04 18.40
C LEU A 664 8.31 19.22 17.68
N GLU A 665 8.10 19.51 16.40
CA GLU A 665 7.08 18.83 15.59
C GLU A 665 7.59 17.53 14.95
N ASN A 666 8.90 17.31 14.92
CA ASN A 666 9.56 16.26 14.14
C ASN A 666 9.20 16.35 12.65
N ASN A 667 9.35 17.56 12.10
CA ASN A 667 9.03 17.87 10.72
C ASN A 667 10.25 18.40 9.96
N VAL A 668 10.45 17.89 8.75
CA VAL A 668 11.45 18.34 7.79
C VAL A 668 10.81 19.34 6.83
N TYR A 669 11.47 20.48 6.69
CA TYR A 669 11.10 21.54 5.75
C TYR A 669 12.22 21.76 4.74
N LEU A 670 11.84 21.96 3.47
CA LEU A 670 12.79 22.23 2.39
C LEU A 670 12.68 23.67 1.91
N TYR A 671 13.81 24.35 1.79
CA TYR A 671 13.93 25.73 1.34
C TYR A 671 14.95 25.85 0.21
N ASN A 672 14.83 26.91 -0.59
CA ASN A 672 15.92 27.36 -1.46
C ASN A 672 16.82 28.37 -0.73
N THR A 673 17.94 28.75 -1.35
CA THR A 673 18.86 29.76 -0.80
C THR A 673 18.29 31.18 -0.75
N ALA A 674 17.17 31.46 -1.43
CA ALA A 674 16.44 32.71 -1.33
C ALA A 674 15.45 32.72 -0.14
N GLY A 675 15.33 31.62 0.59
CA GLY A 675 14.47 31.48 1.76
C GLY A 675 13.00 31.14 1.46
N SER A 676 12.66 30.80 0.21
CA SER A 676 11.33 30.29 -0.12
C SER A 676 11.26 28.79 0.15
N GLN A 677 10.18 28.34 0.78
CA GLN A 677 9.89 26.92 0.95
C GLN A 677 9.63 26.28 -0.42
N LEU A 678 10.17 25.08 -0.64
CA LEU A 678 10.06 24.37 -1.93
C LEU A 678 8.70 23.68 -2.08
N TYR A 679 8.14 23.16 -0.99
CA TYR A 679 6.88 22.43 -0.97
C TYR A 679 5.96 22.98 0.11
N ASN A 680 4.66 23.06 -0.15
CA ASN A 680 3.67 23.54 0.82
C ASN A 680 3.30 22.50 1.91
N ARG A 681 4.05 21.39 2.00
CA ARG A 681 3.93 20.37 3.05
C ARG A 681 5.26 20.17 3.78
N SER A 682 5.20 19.65 4.99
CA SER A 682 6.34 19.10 5.71
C SER A 682 6.46 17.59 5.47
N PHE A 683 7.61 17.03 5.82
CA PHE A 683 7.84 15.58 5.86
C PHE A 683 8.16 15.16 7.28
N GLU A 684 7.63 14.06 7.79
CA GLU A 684 7.97 13.61 9.14
C GLU A 684 9.46 13.21 9.21
N GLY A 685 10.18 13.67 10.23
CA GLY A 685 11.60 13.40 10.44
C GLY A 685 12.16 14.05 11.71
N LYS A 686 13.10 13.36 12.37
CA LYS A 686 13.54 13.69 13.73
C LYS A 686 15.00 14.08 13.84
N THR A 687 15.94 13.16 13.61
CA THR A 687 17.34 13.36 14.04
C THR A 687 18.32 13.68 12.93
N LYS A 688 18.03 13.28 11.69
CA LYS A 688 18.94 13.49 10.56
C LYS A 688 18.16 13.51 9.26
N VAL A 689 18.57 14.39 8.34
CA VAL A 689 18.01 14.48 6.99
C VAL A 689 19.13 14.48 5.93
N ASN A 690 18.87 13.80 4.81
CA ASN A 690 19.66 13.89 3.60
C ASN A 690 18.72 14.14 2.41
N VAL A 691 19.12 15.01 1.50
CA VAL A 691 18.40 15.24 0.24
C VAL A 691 19.30 14.83 -0.91
N SER A 692 18.75 14.10 -1.86
CA SER A 692 19.42 13.69 -3.10
C SER A 692 18.50 13.86 -4.30
N ALA A 693 19.06 13.85 -5.51
CA ALA A 693 18.28 13.90 -6.74
C ALA A 693 17.96 12.48 -7.22
N THR A 694 16.73 12.25 -7.64
CA THR A 694 16.31 11.07 -8.40
C THR A 694 15.90 11.51 -9.80
N GLY A 695 15.87 10.61 -10.77
CA GLY A 695 15.67 10.96 -12.19
C GLY A 695 14.50 11.92 -12.47
N ASN A 696 13.44 11.87 -11.64
CA ASN A 696 12.24 12.69 -11.81
C ASN A 696 12.04 13.74 -10.71
N GLY A 697 12.92 13.87 -9.70
CA GLY A 697 12.61 14.67 -8.51
C GLY A 697 13.66 14.70 -7.39
N LEU A 698 13.24 15.08 -6.19
CA LEU A 698 14.02 15.00 -4.95
C LEU A 698 13.65 13.74 -4.16
N MET A 699 14.66 13.11 -3.58
CA MET A 699 14.50 12.06 -2.57
C MET A 699 14.96 12.62 -1.22
N ILE A 700 14.02 12.73 -0.29
CA ILE A 700 14.25 13.21 1.07
C ILE A 700 14.37 11.99 1.97
N THR A 701 15.55 11.73 2.52
CA THR A 701 15.79 10.65 3.47
C THR A 701 15.88 11.20 4.88
N THR A 702 15.13 10.64 5.83
CA THR A 702 15.15 11.09 7.23
C THR A 702 14.88 9.94 8.21
N VAL A 703 15.07 10.19 9.49
CA VAL A 703 14.82 9.24 10.58
C VAL A 703 13.47 9.54 11.24
N VAL A 704 12.63 8.51 11.39
CA VAL A 704 11.39 8.55 12.17
C VAL A 704 11.38 7.33 13.08
N ASP A 705 11.41 7.54 14.39
CA ASP A 705 11.61 6.47 15.38
C ASP A 705 12.81 5.56 15.03
N ASN A 706 12.55 4.27 14.78
CA ASN A 706 13.55 3.27 14.39
C ASN A 706 13.54 2.99 12.87
N TYR A 707 12.95 3.89 12.08
CA TYR A 707 12.87 3.80 10.63
C TYR A 707 13.76 4.84 9.98
N VAL A 708 14.37 4.46 8.84
CA VAL A 708 14.84 5.41 7.84
C VAL A 708 13.81 5.47 6.73
N ILE A 709 13.34 6.67 6.41
CA ILE A 709 12.25 6.89 5.47
C ILE A 709 12.77 7.71 4.31
N GLN A 710 12.38 7.32 3.09
CA GLN A 710 12.65 8.06 1.86
C GLN A 710 11.33 8.54 1.28
N TYR A 711 11.14 9.85 1.22
CA TYR A 711 10.02 10.50 0.53
C TYR A 711 10.45 10.90 -0.89
N PHE A 712 9.52 10.81 -1.84
CA PHE A 712 9.74 11.18 -3.25
C PHE A 712 8.86 12.36 -3.64
N GLU A 713 9.49 13.39 -4.21
CA GLU A 713 8.82 14.59 -4.73
C GLU A 713 9.30 14.88 -6.13
N ASN A 714 8.39 14.90 -7.11
CA ASN A 714 8.71 15.17 -8.52
C ASN A 714 8.44 16.63 -8.91
#